data_AF-A0A1Y2EGJ7-F1
#
_entry.id   AF-A0A1Y2EGJ7-F1
#
_cell.length_a   1.000
_cell.length_b   1.000
_cell.length_c   1.000
_cell.angle_alpha   90.00
_cell.angle_beta   90.00
_cell.angle_gamma   90.00
#
_symmetry.space_group_name_H-M   'P 1'
#
loop_
_entity.id
_entity.type
_entity.pdbx_description
1 polymer ?
#
loop_
_entity_poly.entity_id
_entity_poly.type
_entity_poly.pdbx_seq_one_letter_code
_entity_poly.pdbx_strand_id
1 'polypeptide(L)'
;MEPIHINVTPAAKRVVVISGDGLRGDRTFENQMIHTPYLKTKVFNEGTWGISHTRVPTETRPCHLAMLGGVYEDPSAVTKQWRMSDFNFDTVFNESSYSLGFGAPDIIGILQRSISSEKFESYYFNNKLEDFSKDGTASDIWVRDQVISFFDGAKTDASRNEKLRRDKVVFFYHFNGLDTTGHAFLPQSEKYAENIELVDSLVKEVVEKMEDFYGHDNQTAYIFTGDHGMSPAGNHGDGETVVTSTPFIAWGAGIQKPIKKYKSGHDDFSKDWGLDEYQRVDIEQADITPLVAALNGINFPINSVGLLPVNYLGTSENYKSEAVFTNAKQLLNIYLKKVEIKKEQVFYFKPYPPLSEYEQILTKIETLIKEGNHEAAQEESIKLQHTSLDAIRYMQHYDWSYLMTVVILGYTGSIIYSLTFTIKTYCFQKKKKVQILGNNSIVLVCIVFGLISLYLYINQSPMHYYIYSFFPVFFLILGLKEKEELKYFFNNFIKTKSFYFIGYVIGIELLVYAFFHRSIFTIGYAFLGLGVPFILNKRLIKEHRVFIICWALTCCCTGIFSLLNPNKTENMVILWLGGIMMFCVSVAFIIYFNKHPDSEASKATHYNRIILLLLETINIFISLIIITNTSKNLKEENGLPSLNKNISWTIFLVSFLLPLIYGTFVKQPFMYRCVFIFIGMATPYIILSLSYEMAFYFFIGIVSILWIKLEQLNYLYNQEDIGLPVSHSKYTLIKDRLEIDDIEMDNRGNDDEMGSGENINISLSEENEILDSNEENENVQKSAEHRILVPDDLRISLIFYFLLTSAFFGTGNIASIASFSLQSVYRLITLYEPFTMAFLLILKIFIPFILPSICSSIICRIVDLPVFSIFALTTSLTDLGTINFFLHVRDEGSWLDIGVSISHFVIANCIQIFSVVLYCLTYFLSRKAKV
;
A
#
# COMPACT_ATOMS: atom_id res chain seq x y z
N MET A 1 32.47 -13.97 13.49
CA MET A 1 32.78 -13.21 14.72
C MET A 1 32.75 -14.22 15.85
N GLU A 2 33.48 -13.99 16.94
CA GLU A 2 33.36 -14.82 18.15
C GLU A 2 32.37 -14.14 19.13
N PRO A 3 31.49 -14.89 19.82
CA PRO A 3 30.58 -14.33 20.82
C PRO A 3 31.36 -13.73 22.01
N ILE A 4 30.91 -12.59 22.52
CA ILE A 4 31.50 -11.98 23.71
C ILE A 4 30.74 -12.44 24.95
N HIS A 5 31.46 -13.08 25.88
CA HIS A 5 30.92 -13.56 27.15
C HIS A 5 30.72 -12.44 28.17
N ILE A 6 29.60 -12.49 28.89
CA ILE A 6 29.33 -11.64 30.04
C ILE A 6 30.09 -12.21 31.25
N ASN A 7 31.09 -11.48 31.76
CA ASN A 7 31.96 -11.93 32.85
C ASN A 7 31.39 -11.67 34.27
N VAL A 8 30.10 -11.93 34.46
CA VAL A 8 29.44 -11.84 35.77
C VAL A 8 28.48 -13.02 35.98
N THR A 9 28.31 -13.42 37.24
CA THR A 9 27.38 -14.50 37.59
C THR A 9 25.95 -14.11 37.17
N PRO A 10 25.24 -14.95 36.40
CA PRO A 10 23.90 -14.62 35.93
C PRO A 10 22.91 -14.43 37.07
N ALA A 11 21.92 -13.57 36.83
CA ALA A 11 20.90 -13.26 37.83
C ALA A 11 19.78 -14.32 37.87
N ALA A 12 19.60 -15.08 36.78
CA ALA A 12 18.65 -16.17 36.66
C ALA A 12 19.33 -17.40 36.05
N LYS A 13 18.86 -18.60 36.41
CA LYS A 13 19.24 -19.86 35.75
C LYS A 13 18.36 -20.16 34.55
N ARG A 14 17.16 -19.58 34.54
CA ARG A 14 16.10 -19.81 33.56
C ARG A 14 15.44 -18.49 33.20
N VAL A 15 15.17 -18.30 31.92
CA VAL A 15 14.33 -17.20 31.44
C VAL A 15 13.16 -17.77 30.66
N VAL A 16 11.95 -17.29 30.96
CA VAL A 16 10.72 -17.65 30.27
C VAL A 16 10.23 -16.43 29.51
N VAL A 17 10.12 -16.57 28.19
CA VAL A 17 9.54 -15.55 27.32
C VAL A 17 8.15 -16.03 26.90
N ILE A 18 7.13 -15.22 27.21
CA ILE A 18 5.73 -15.51 26.93
C ILE A 18 5.24 -14.45 25.96
N SER A 19 4.77 -14.89 24.79
CA SER A 19 4.26 -14.04 23.72
C SER A 19 2.76 -14.27 23.55
N GLY A 20 1.95 -13.23 23.74
CA GLY A 20 0.54 -13.20 23.32
C GLY A 20 0.42 -12.58 21.94
N ASP A 21 0.16 -13.40 20.92
CA ASP A 21 0.14 -12.98 19.51
C ASP A 21 -0.96 -11.94 19.25
N GLY A 22 -0.66 -10.84 18.58
CA GLY A 22 -1.64 -9.79 18.27
C GLY A 22 -2.16 -9.03 19.51
N LEU A 23 -1.47 -9.11 20.65
CA LEU A 23 -1.87 -8.45 21.91
C LEU A 23 -1.55 -6.95 21.90
N ARG A 24 -2.59 -6.12 22.01
CA ARG A 24 -2.43 -4.66 22.12
C ARG A 24 -2.03 -4.20 23.52
N GLY A 25 -1.08 -3.28 23.59
CA GLY A 25 -0.66 -2.66 24.85
C GLY A 25 -1.76 -1.86 25.55
N ASP A 26 -2.56 -1.10 24.79
CA ASP A 26 -3.65 -0.29 25.36
C ASP A 26 -4.74 -1.15 26.00
N ARG A 27 -5.14 -2.26 25.35
CA ARG A 27 -6.13 -3.21 25.89
C ARG A 27 -5.61 -3.99 27.10
N THR A 28 -4.29 -4.17 27.20
CA THR A 28 -3.67 -4.84 28.37
C THR A 28 -3.69 -3.92 29.59
N PHE A 29 -3.38 -2.63 29.42
CA PHE A 29 -3.19 -1.70 30.54
C PHE A 29 -4.42 -0.85 30.89
N GLU A 30 -5.47 -0.85 30.06
CA GLU A 30 -6.66 -0.03 30.29
C GLU A 30 -7.32 -0.26 31.66
N ASN A 31 -7.89 0.81 32.21
CA ASN A 31 -8.71 0.78 33.43
C ASN A 31 -8.02 0.05 34.60
N GLN A 32 -6.74 0.33 34.83
CA GLN A 32 -5.90 -0.34 35.81
C GLN A 32 -5.81 -1.85 35.61
N MET A 33 -5.59 -2.28 34.36
CA MET A 33 -5.40 -3.69 33.98
C MET A 33 -6.60 -4.57 34.36
N ILE A 34 -7.81 -4.13 34.01
CA ILE A 34 -9.06 -4.82 34.40
C ILE A 34 -9.13 -6.24 33.82
N HIS A 35 -8.64 -6.45 32.60
CA HIS A 35 -8.66 -7.72 31.88
C HIS A 35 -7.46 -8.63 32.19
N THR A 36 -6.47 -8.16 32.95
CA THR A 36 -5.26 -8.93 33.28
C THR A 36 -4.93 -8.88 34.76
N PRO A 37 -5.79 -9.43 35.64
CA PRO A 37 -5.63 -9.36 37.09
C PRO A 37 -4.36 -10.04 37.60
N TYR A 38 -3.90 -11.14 36.98
CA TYR A 38 -2.64 -11.77 37.37
C TYR A 38 -1.44 -10.89 37.01
N LEU A 39 -1.33 -10.43 35.76
CA LEU A 39 -0.25 -9.53 35.34
C LEU A 39 -0.25 -8.21 36.10
N LYS A 40 -1.43 -7.70 36.49
CA LYS A 40 -1.56 -6.54 37.38
C LYS A 40 -0.80 -6.73 38.68
N THR A 41 -0.86 -7.91 39.29
CA THR A 41 -0.10 -8.19 40.52
C THR A 41 1.41 -8.07 40.30
N LYS A 42 1.90 -8.44 39.10
CA LYS A 42 3.32 -8.36 38.73
C LYS A 42 3.76 -6.92 38.55
N VAL A 43 2.99 -6.14 37.79
CA VAL A 43 3.22 -4.71 37.58
C VAL A 43 3.25 -3.93 38.89
N PHE A 44 2.36 -4.25 39.83
CA PHE A 44 2.19 -3.46 41.04
C PHE A 44 3.20 -3.82 42.13
N ASN A 45 3.68 -5.08 42.17
CA ASN A 45 4.41 -5.60 43.34
C ASN A 45 5.77 -6.23 43.03
N GLU A 46 5.99 -6.77 41.83
CA GLU A 46 7.10 -7.70 41.59
C GLU A 46 8.05 -7.27 40.47
N GLY A 47 7.58 -6.52 39.48
CA GLY A 47 8.28 -6.33 38.22
C GLY A 47 8.43 -4.89 37.72
N THR A 48 9.03 -4.76 36.55
CA THR A 48 9.11 -3.51 35.77
C THR A 48 8.30 -3.69 34.49
N TRP A 49 7.71 -2.61 33.98
CA TRP A 49 6.73 -2.67 32.90
C TRP A 49 6.80 -1.43 31.98
N GLY A 50 6.28 -1.59 30.77
CA GLY A 50 6.07 -0.52 29.81
C GLY A 50 5.58 -1.04 28.47
N ILE A 51 5.94 -0.35 27.39
CA ILE A 51 5.62 -0.73 26.02
C ILE A 51 6.85 -1.28 25.32
N SER A 52 6.69 -2.41 24.64
CA SER A 52 7.62 -2.89 23.62
C SER A 52 7.21 -2.30 22.28
N HIS A 53 8.08 -1.47 21.71
CA HIS A 53 7.87 -0.85 20.41
C HIS A 53 8.30 -1.80 19.29
N THR A 54 7.30 -2.34 18.60
CA THR A 54 7.45 -3.20 17.43
C THR A 54 7.66 -2.37 16.17
N ARG A 55 8.32 -2.97 15.20
CA ARG A 55 8.69 -2.38 13.91
C ARG A 55 7.87 -3.02 12.78
N VAL A 56 7.34 -2.22 11.84
CA VAL A 56 6.72 -2.68 10.57
C VAL A 56 7.75 -3.49 9.76
N PRO A 57 7.35 -4.53 9.01
CA PRO A 57 6.05 -5.19 9.05
C PRO A 57 5.75 -5.73 10.46
N THR A 58 4.62 -5.31 11.04
CA THR A 58 4.08 -5.81 12.31
C THR A 58 3.40 -7.15 12.04
N GLU A 59 4.18 -8.05 11.49
CA GLU A 59 3.81 -9.41 11.11
C GLU A 59 4.48 -10.35 12.10
N THR A 60 3.81 -11.45 12.45
CA THR A 60 4.18 -12.32 13.54
C THR A 60 5.66 -12.72 13.50
N ARG A 61 6.17 -13.17 12.35
CA ARG A 61 7.55 -13.63 12.26
C ARG A 61 8.59 -12.51 12.43
N PRO A 62 8.59 -11.42 11.64
CA PRO A 62 9.52 -10.31 11.84
C PRO A 62 9.63 -9.85 13.30
N CYS A 63 8.49 -9.81 14.01
CA CYS A 63 8.43 -9.45 15.42
C CYS A 63 9.13 -10.46 16.33
N HIS A 64 8.87 -11.77 16.14
CA HIS A 64 9.52 -12.83 16.90
C HIS A 64 11.04 -12.92 16.63
N LEU A 65 11.45 -12.61 15.40
CA LEU A 65 12.87 -12.51 15.05
C LEU A 65 13.55 -11.35 15.79
N ALA A 66 12.88 -10.19 15.86
CA ALA A 66 13.37 -9.05 16.62
C ALA A 66 13.49 -9.40 18.12
N MET A 67 12.46 -9.97 18.73
CA MET A 67 12.46 -10.22 20.18
C MET A 67 13.44 -11.33 20.63
N LEU A 68 13.67 -12.36 19.80
CA LEU A 68 14.48 -13.54 20.17
C LEU A 68 15.89 -13.56 19.55
N GLY A 69 16.09 -12.86 18.44
CA GLY A 69 17.38 -12.73 17.75
C GLY A 69 18.00 -11.34 17.83
N GLY A 70 17.24 -10.32 18.24
CA GLY A 70 17.69 -8.94 18.29
C GLY A 70 17.96 -8.35 16.91
N VAL A 71 17.37 -8.94 15.86
CA VAL A 71 17.56 -8.54 14.47
C VAL A 71 16.24 -8.19 13.81
N TYR A 72 16.22 -7.10 13.07
CA TYR A 72 15.05 -6.72 12.27
C TYR A 72 15.12 -7.39 10.90
N GLU A 73 13.96 -7.82 10.39
CA GLU A 73 13.85 -8.50 9.11
C GLU A 73 14.24 -7.59 7.94
N ASP A 74 14.85 -8.16 6.91
CA ASP A 74 15.19 -7.43 5.69
C ASP A 74 13.91 -7.16 4.86
N PRO A 75 13.64 -5.89 4.46
CA PRO A 75 12.47 -5.56 3.64
C PRO A 75 12.28 -6.43 2.38
N SER A 76 13.36 -6.96 1.80
CA SER A 76 13.28 -7.85 0.62
C SER A 76 12.54 -9.17 0.88
N ALA A 77 12.44 -9.60 2.15
CA ALA A 77 11.68 -10.78 2.55
C ALA A 77 10.16 -10.63 2.31
N VAL A 78 9.66 -9.41 2.02
CA VAL A 78 8.29 -9.16 1.56
C VAL A 78 7.93 -10.03 0.35
N THR A 79 8.89 -10.28 -0.55
CA THR A 79 8.70 -11.10 -1.75
C THR A 79 8.44 -12.57 -1.42
N LYS A 80 8.73 -12.99 -0.19
CA LYS A 80 8.53 -14.33 0.35
C LYS A 80 7.45 -14.33 1.44
N GLN A 81 6.62 -13.29 1.49
CA GLN A 81 5.57 -13.10 2.50
C GLN A 81 6.12 -13.22 3.93
N TRP A 82 7.36 -12.78 4.14
CA TRP A 82 8.03 -12.91 5.45
C TRP A 82 8.16 -14.34 5.95
N ARG A 83 7.98 -15.38 5.11
CA ARG A 83 8.06 -16.80 5.54
C ARG A 83 9.49 -17.35 5.52
N MET A 84 10.41 -16.71 4.82
CA MET A 84 11.81 -17.14 4.71
C MET A 84 12.77 -15.93 4.64
N SER A 85 13.89 -16.00 5.39
CA SER A 85 15.02 -15.08 5.23
C SER A 85 16.06 -15.73 4.34
N ASP A 86 16.86 -14.91 3.65
CA ASP A 86 18.00 -15.38 2.87
C ASP A 86 19.29 -15.55 3.68
N PHE A 87 19.24 -15.27 4.98
CA PHE A 87 20.40 -15.30 5.87
C PHE A 87 20.13 -16.09 7.15
N ASN A 88 21.19 -16.71 7.67
CA ASN A 88 21.17 -17.33 8.99
C ASN A 88 21.37 -16.25 10.05
N PHE A 89 20.64 -16.37 11.15
CA PHE A 89 20.77 -15.49 12.31
C PHE A 89 20.94 -16.31 13.59
N ASP A 90 21.46 -15.64 14.59
CA ASP A 90 21.70 -16.18 15.91
C ASP A 90 20.58 -15.72 16.86
N THR A 91 20.22 -16.56 17.83
CA THR A 91 19.12 -16.28 18.78
C THR A 91 19.50 -16.63 20.21
N VAL A 92 18.69 -16.22 21.18
CA VAL A 92 18.86 -16.63 22.59
C VAL A 92 18.85 -18.15 22.78
N PHE A 93 18.23 -18.90 21.87
CA PHE A 93 18.22 -20.38 21.91
C PHE A 93 19.51 -20.98 21.36
N ASN A 94 20.20 -20.30 20.46
CA ASN A 94 21.52 -20.72 19.98
C ASN A 94 22.58 -20.58 21.07
N GLU A 95 22.40 -19.65 22.01
CA GLU A 95 23.36 -19.35 23.08
C GLU A 95 23.00 -19.99 24.44
N SER A 96 21.79 -20.57 24.56
CA SER A 96 21.34 -21.31 25.74
C SER A 96 22.09 -22.64 25.92
N SER A 97 21.93 -23.29 27.07
CA SER A 97 22.34 -24.70 27.26
C SER A 97 21.27 -25.68 26.81
N TYR A 98 20.00 -25.27 26.94
CA TYR A 98 18.81 -26.02 26.56
C TYR A 98 17.62 -25.07 26.44
N SER A 99 16.72 -25.36 25.50
CA SER A 99 15.55 -24.54 25.24
C SER A 99 14.31 -25.35 24.86
N LEU A 100 13.15 -24.81 25.19
CA LEU A 100 11.84 -25.36 24.85
C LEU A 100 10.95 -24.32 24.19
N GLY A 101 10.22 -24.71 23.14
CA GLY A 101 9.24 -23.87 22.45
C GLY A 101 7.87 -24.55 22.34
N PHE A 102 6.81 -23.85 22.72
CA PHE A 102 5.42 -24.31 22.59
C PHE A 102 4.57 -23.25 21.86
N GLY A 103 3.83 -23.62 20.83
CA GLY A 103 2.94 -22.68 20.12
C GLY A 103 2.64 -23.04 18.68
N ALA A 104 2.48 -22.03 17.82
CA ALA A 104 2.12 -22.21 16.41
C ALA A 104 3.28 -22.84 15.60
N PRO A 105 2.98 -23.75 14.64
CA PRO A 105 4.00 -24.49 13.89
C PRO A 105 4.86 -23.60 12.99
N ASP A 106 4.28 -22.52 12.46
CA ASP A 106 4.97 -21.55 11.61
C ASP A 106 5.93 -20.65 12.40
N ILE A 107 5.68 -20.41 13.70
CA ILE A 107 6.60 -19.63 14.55
C ILE A 107 7.68 -20.53 15.16
N ILE A 108 7.28 -21.59 15.86
CA ILE A 108 8.22 -22.50 16.52
C ILE A 108 9.14 -23.19 15.51
N GLY A 109 8.59 -23.64 14.37
CA GLY A 109 9.36 -24.30 13.33
C GLY A 109 10.44 -23.42 12.70
N ILE A 110 10.20 -22.10 12.63
CA ILE A 110 11.18 -21.16 12.09
C ILE A 110 12.33 -20.95 13.08
N LEU A 111 12.03 -20.79 14.36
CA LEU A 111 13.04 -20.63 15.42
C LEU A 111 13.96 -21.87 15.54
N GLN A 112 13.46 -23.06 15.18
CA GLN A 112 14.25 -24.29 15.20
C GLN A 112 15.16 -24.47 13.97
N ARG A 113 14.93 -23.77 12.86
CA ARG A 113 15.52 -24.10 11.55
C ARG A 113 17.06 -24.16 11.52
N SER A 114 17.73 -23.47 12.45
CA SER A 114 19.19 -23.42 12.56
C SER A 114 19.72 -23.97 13.89
N ILE A 115 18.90 -24.72 14.65
CA ILE A 115 19.23 -25.21 15.98
C ILE A 115 18.96 -26.72 16.05
N SER A 116 19.88 -27.48 16.65
CA SER A 116 19.68 -28.92 16.81
C SER A 116 18.50 -29.21 17.74
N SER A 117 17.77 -30.29 17.46
CA SER A 117 16.66 -30.75 18.32
C SER A 117 17.10 -31.17 19.71
N GLU A 118 18.40 -31.44 19.93
CA GLU A 118 18.95 -31.70 21.26
C GLU A 118 19.03 -30.44 22.13
N LYS A 119 19.21 -29.29 21.48
CA LYS A 119 19.36 -27.98 22.12
C LYS A 119 18.04 -27.22 22.22
N PHE A 120 17.19 -27.30 21.18
CA PHE A 120 15.86 -26.70 21.16
C PHE A 120 14.79 -27.75 20.82
N GLU A 121 13.99 -28.12 21.81
CA GLU A 121 12.85 -29.02 21.62
C GLU A 121 11.57 -28.21 21.39
N SER A 122 10.80 -28.63 20.39
CA SER A 122 9.69 -27.86 19.83
C SER A 122 8.39 -28.65 19.87
N TYR A 123 7.32 -28.01 20.34
CA TYR A 123 5.98 -28.56 20.42
C TYR A 123 5.00 -27.60 19.75
N TYR A 124 4.30 -28.08 18.72
CA TYR A 124 3.32 -27.26 18.01
C TYR A 124 2.01 -28.00 17.78
N PHE A 125 0.94 -27.22 17.73
CA PHE A 125 -0.39 -27.72 17.43
C PHE A 125 -0.63 -27.87 15.92
N ASN A 126 -1.75 -28.50 15.55
CA ASN A 126 -2.13 -28.66 14.14
C ASN A 126 -2.76 -27.36 13.60
N ASN A 127 -2.38 -26.92 12.41
CA ASN A 127 -2.87 -25.71 11.73
C ASN A 127 -4.41 -25.61 11.64
N LYS A 128 -5.15 -26.71 11.80
CA LYS A 128 -6.63 -26.66 11.89
C LYS A 128 -7.16 -25.87 13.09
N LEU A 129 -6.32 -25.56 14.08
CA LEU A 129 -6.68 -24.71 15.21
C LEU A 129 -6.54 -23.21 14.89
N GLU A 130 -5.98 -22.85 13.73
CA GLU A 130 -5.92 -21.48 13.19
C GLU A 130 -7.11 -21.24 12.23
N ASP A 131 -8.34 -21.34 12.73
CA ASP A 131 -9.56 -21.05 11.96
C ASP A 131 -10.06 -19.64 12.28
N PHE A 132 -9.69 -18.65 11.45
CA PHE A 132 -10.10 -17.23 11.60
C PHE A 132 -11.61 -16.97 11.48
N SER A 133 -12.43 -18.02 11.26
CA SER A 133 -13.89 -17.92 11.36
C SER A 133 -14.43 -18.24 12.75
N LYS A 134 -13.55 -18.55 13.71
CA LYS A 134 -13.86 -18.94 15.10
C LYS A 134 -12.97 -18.20 16.09
N ASP A 135 -13.23 -18.37 17.38
CA ASP A 135 -12.37 -17.85 18.45
C ASP A 135 -11.08 -18.67 18.58
N GLY A 136 -9.97 -18.00 18.87
CA GLY A 136 -8.64 -18.60 18.90
C GLY A 136 -8.29 -19.36 20.20
N THR A 137 -9.20 -19.36 21.17
CA THR A 137 -8.98 -19.81 22.56
C THR A 137 -8.48 -21.25 22.68
N ALA A 138 -8.88 -22.14 21.76
CA ALA A 138 -8.47 -23.54 21.76
C ALA A 138 -6.95 -23.72 21.58
N SER A 139 -6.29 -22.82 20.82
CA SER A 139 -4.85 -22.84 20.62
C SER A 139 -4.10 -22.47 21.92
N ASP A 140 -4.61 -21.48 22.66
CA ASP A 140 -4.05 -21.05 23.94
C ASP A 140 -4.16 -22.13 25.02
N ILE A 141 -5.32 -22.79 25.10
CA ILE A 141 -5.56 -23.91 26.02
C ILE A 141 -4.62 -25.08 25.70
N TRP A 142 -4.38 -25.35 24.41
CA TRP A 142 -3.44 -26.39 24.00
C TRP A 142 -2.03 -26.13 24.51
N VAL A 143 -1.53 -24.88 24.39
CA VAL A 143 -0.20 -24.50 24.90
C VAL A 143 -0.11 -24.77 26.40
N ARG A 144 -1.11 -24.32 27.17
CA ARG A 144 -1.21 -24.60 28.61
C ARG A 144 -1.16 -26.09 28.91
N ASP A 145 -2.01 -26.89 28.25
CA ASP A 145 -2.10 -28.34 28.48
C ASP A 145 -0.77 -29.04 28.19
N GLN A 146 -0.10 -28.68 27.09
CA GLN A 146 1.19 -29.25 26.73
C GLN A 146 2.28 -28.90 27.73
N VAL A 147 2.35 -27.64 28.18
CA VAL A 147 3.36 -27.22 29.17
C VAL A 147 3.13 -27.96 30.49
N ILE A 148 1.89 -28.03 30.99
CA ILE A 148 1.59 -28.77 32.23
C ILE A 148 1.95 -30.25 32.09
N SER A 149 1.53 -30.89 31.00
CA SER A 149 1.82 -32.30 30.73
C SER A 149 3.33 -32.56 30.64
N PHE A 150 4.07 -31.66 29.98
CA PHE A 150 5.52 -31.76 29.85
C PHE A 150 6.21 -31.74 31.22
N PHE A 151 5.88 -30.78 32.09
CA PHE A 151 6.47 -30.69 33.43
C PHE A 151 6.06 -31.85 34.34
N ASP A 152 4.86 -32.41 34.20
CA ASP A 152 4.48 -33.63 34.93
C ASP A 152 5.26 -34.85 34.46
N GLY A 153 5.43 -35.05 33.15
CA GLY A 153 6.26 -36.11 32.60
C GLY A 153 7.73 -35.98 33.02
N ALA A 154 8.24 -34.74 33.07
CA ALA A 154 9.62 -34.46 33.48
C ALA A 154 9.92 -34.80 34.95
N LYS A 155 8.91 -34.97 35.82
CA LYS A 155 9.13 -35.47 37.19
C LYS A 155 9.58 -36.93 37.21
N THR A 156 9.17 -37.70 36.19
CA THR A 156 9.46 -39.14 36.08
C THR A 156 10.54 -39.49 35.04
N ASP A 157 10.84 -38.57 34.12
CA ASP A 157 11.90 -38.71 33.13
C ASP A 157 13.20 -38.06 33.65
N ALA A 158 14.16 -38.89 34.07
CA ALA A 158 15.42 -38.42 34.65
C ALA A 158 16.25 -37.56 33.68
N SER A 159 16.23 -37.88 32.38
CA SER A 159 16.98 -37.14 31.35
C SER A 159 16.41 -35.74 31.16
N ARG A 160 15.08 -35.64 31.03
CA ARG A 160 14.40 -34.33 30.94
C ARG A 160 14.56 -33.51 32.21
N ASN A 161 14.43 -34.14 33.38
CA ASN A 161 14.61 -33.45 34.66
C ASN A 161 16.01 -32.84 34.77
N GLU A 162 17.05 -33.59 34.38
CA GLU A 162 18.43 -33.13 34.38
C GLU A 162 18.60 -31.91 33.46
N LYS A 163 18.12 -31.99 32.20
CA LYS A 163 18.21 -30.87 31.24
C LYS A 163 17.55 -29.60 31.78
N LEU A 164 16.36 -29.72 32.39
CA LEU A 164 15.59 -28.59 32.94
C LEU A 164 16.27 -27.91 34.14
N ARG A 165 17.14 -28.63 34.86
CA ARG A 165 17.86 -28.10 36.03
C ARG A 165 19.26 -27.57 35.70
N ARG A 166 19.64 -27.56 34.42
CA ARG A 166 20.87 -26.89 33.96
C ARG A 166 20.76 -25.38 34.14
N ASP A 167 21.92 -24.72 34.14
CA ASP A 167 21.99 -23.26 34.03
C ASP A 167 21.80 -22.86 32.56
N LYS A 168 21.39 -21.62 32.30
CA LYS A 168 21.24 -21.07 30.94
C LYS A 168 20.10 -21.69 30.14
N VAL A 169 18.99 -22.01 30.78
CA VAL A 169 17.81 -22.60 30.11
C VAL A 169 16.84 -21.50 29.67
N VAL A 170 16.28 -21.61 28.47
CA VAL A 170 15.32 -20.62 27.93
C VAL A 170 14.02 -21.31 27.49
N PHE A 171 12.89 -20.82 27.96
CA PHE A 171 11.56 -21.29 27.57
C PHE A 171 10.86 -20.23 26.73
N PHE A 172 10.15 -20.65 25.68
CA PHE A 172 9.33 -19.78 24.84
C PHE A 172 7.92 -20.35 24.70
N TYR A 173 6.93 -19.57 25.14
CA TYR A 173 5.50 -19.91 25.06
C TYR A 173 4.80 -18.90 24.17
N HIS A 174 4.19 -19.37 23.09
CA HIS A 174 3.50 -18.55 22.10
C HIS A 174 2.00 -18.87 22.12
N PHE A 175 1.21 -17.91 22.60
CA PHE A 175 -0.24 -17.96 22.72
C PHE A 175 -0.86 -17.24 21.51
N ASN A 176 -1.36 -18.02 20.55
CA ASN A 176 -1.82 -17.54 19.24
C ASN A 176 -3.27 -17.04 19.22
N GLY A 177 -4.06 -17.34 20.25
CA GLY A 177 -5.51 -17.17 20.18
C GLY A 177 -5.96 -15.72 20.08
N LEU A 178 -5.18 -14.79 20.64
CA LEU A 178 -5.46 -13.35 20.63
C LEU A 178 -5.46 -12.77 19.21
N ASP A 179 -4.48 -13.11 18.37
CA ASP A 179 -4.43 -12.69 16.96
C ASP A 179 -5.64 -13.21 16.19
N THR A 180 -5.89 -14.52 16.30
CA THR A 180 -7.03 -15.19 15.64
C THR A 180 -8.36 -14.53 16.03
N THR A 181 -8.57 -14.29 17.32
CA THR A 181 -9.76 -13.60 17.85
C THR A 181 -9.82 -12.13 17.42
N GLY A 182 -8.67 -11.45 17.32
CA GLY A 182 -8.55 -10.07 16.85
C GLY A 182 -8.98 -9.89 15.39
N HIS A 183 -8.58 -10.80 14.50
CA HIS A 183 -9.03 -10.84 13.10
C HIS A 183 -10.52 -11.16 12.98
N ALA A 184 -11.00 -12.14 13.76
CA ALA A 184 -12.37 -12.64 13.66
C ALA A 184 -13.41 -11.66 14.23
N PHE A 185 -13.14 -11.09 15.42
CA PHE A 185 -14.12 -10.32 16.20
C PHE A 185 -13.76 -8.85 16.40
N LEU A 186 -12.57 -8.40 15.96
CA LEU A 186 -12.03 -7.06 16.14
C LEU A 186 -11.57 -6.76 17.59
N PRO A 187 -10.51 -5.94 17.79
CA PRO A 187 -9.93 -5.71 19.13
C PRO A 187 -10.81 -4.98 20.15
N GLN A 188 -11.83 -4.26 19.66
CA GLN A 188 -12.82 -3.56 20.49
C GLN A 188 -13.96 -4.47 20.97
N SER A 189 -13.99 -5.73 20.56
CA SER A 189 -15.04 -6.67 20.97
C SER A 189 -14.87 -7.16 22.40
N GLU A 190 -15.98 -7.56 23.02
CA GLU A 190 -15.99 -8.28 24.30
C GLU A 190 -15.26 -9.63 24.18
N LYS A 191 -15.37 -10.31 23.02
CA LYS A 191 -14.67 -11.56 22.72
C LYS A 191 -13.15 -11.43 22.80
N TYR A 192 -12.58 -10.34 22.28
CA TYR A 192 -11.14 -10.09 22.39
C TYR A 192 -10.73 -9.84 23.85
N ALA A 193 -11.55 -9.12 24.63
CA ALA A 193 -11.31 -8.92 26.07
C ALA A 193 -11.39 -10.23 26.88
N GLU A 194 -12.39 -11.08 26.61
CA GLU A 194 -12.52 -12.41 27.20
C GLU A 194 -11.29 -13.29 26.88
N ASN A 195 -10.74 -13.20 25.67
CA ASN A 195 -9.53 -13.94 25.31
C ASN A 195 -8.29 -13.39 26.04
N ILE A 196 -8.20 -12.08 26.29
CA ILE A 196 -7.12 -11.49 27.12
C ILE A 196 -7.20 -12.04 28.55
N GLU A 197 -8.40 -12.04 29.13
CA GLU A 197 -8.64 -12.59 30.48
C GLU A 197 -8.29 -14.08 30.56
N LEU A 198 -8.63 -14.85 29.52
CA LEU A 198 -8.24 -16.25 29.42
C LEU A 198 -6.72 -16.40 29.40
N VAL A 199 -6.01 -15.67 28.53
CA VAL A 199 -4.53 -15.75 28.44
C VAL A 199 -3.88 -15.37 29.77
N ASP A 200 -4.34 -14.32 30.45
CA ASP A 200 -3.85 -13.95 31.79
C ASP A 200 -3.99 -15.11 32.80
N SER A 201 -5.14 -15.81 32.80
CA SER A 201 -5.36 -17.00 33.63
C SER A 201 -4.45 -18.17 33.25
N LEU A 202 -4.29 -18.46 31.96
CA LEU A 202 -3.45 -19.57 31.49
C LEU A 202 -1.97 -19.31 31.80
N VAL A 203 -1.51 -18.07 31.68
CA VAL A 203 -0.15 -17.65 32.07
C VAL A 203 0.06 -17.90 33.56
N LYS A 204 -0.90 -17.52 34.41
CA LYS A 204 -0.83 -17.82 35.84
C LYS A 204 -0.63 -19.32 36.11
N GLU A 205 -1.45 -20.17 35.51
CA GLU A 205 -1.36 -21.64 35.69
C GLU A 205 0.00 -22.21 35.25
N VAL A 206 0.51 -21.77 34.10
CA VAL A 206 1.80 -22.23 33.58
C VAL A 206 2.95 -21.77 34.48
N VAL A 207 2.92 -20.53 34.95
CA VAL A 207 3.93 -19.99 35.87
C VAL A 207 3.90 -20.74 37.20
N GLU A 208 2.72 -20.93 37.80
CA GLU A 208 2.56 -21.68 39.06
C GLU A 208 3.09 -23.12 38.91
N LYS A 209 2.73 -23.80 37.82
CA LYS A 209 3.21 -25.16 37.53
C LYS A 209 4.73 -25.24 37.46
N MET A 210 5.34 -24.26 36.81
CA MET A 210 6.79 -24.21 36.63
C MET A 210 7.49 -23.92 37.97
N GLU A 211 7.01 -22.95 38.72
CA GLU A 211 7.54 -22.60 40.04
C GLU A 211 7.41 -23.78 41.03
N ASP A 212 6.29 -24.51 41.02
CA ASP A 212 6.11 -25.75 41.80
C ASP A 212 7.15 -26.82 41.44
N PHE A 213 7.44 -27.01 40.14
CA PHE A 213 8.42 -27.99 39.68
C PHE A 213 9.84 -27.69 40.16
N TYR A 214 10.21 -26.41 40.23
CA TYR A 214 11.50 -25.95 40.75
C TYR A 214 11.52 -25.77 42.26
N GLY A 215 10.37 -25.83 42.93
CA GLY A 215 10.25 -25.64 44.37
C GLY A 215 10.46 -24.19 44.80
N HIS A 216 10.01 -23.23 43.98
CA HIS A 216 10.12 -21.79 44.24
C HIS A 216 11.54 -21.33 44.59
N ASP A 217 12.53 -21.79 43.82
CA ASP A 217 13.94 -21.51 44.09
C ASP A 217 14.37 -20.06 43.83
N ASN A 218 13.47 -19.22 43.32
CA ASN A 218 13.69 -17.82 42.93
C ASN A 218 14.83 -17.62 41.91
N GLN A 219 15.07 -18.60 41.03
CA GLN A 219 16.09 -18.53 39.98
C GLN A 219 15.50 -18.47 38.56
N THR A 220 14.21 -18.15 38.44
CA THR A 220 13.52 -17.96 37.16
C THR A 220 13.18 -16.49 36.94
N ALA A 221 13.50 -15.95 35.76
CA ALA A 221 13.00 -14.67 35.29
C ALA A 221 11.91 -14.88 34.24
N TYR A 222 10.91 -14.01 34.24
CA TYR A 222 9.76 -14.06 33.35
C TYR A 222 9.64 -12.77 32.56
N ILE A 223 9.31 -12.88 31.28
CA ILE A 223 9.02 -11.79 30.36
C ILE A 223 7.70 -12.12 29.67
N PHE A 224 6.70 -11.25 29.82
CA PHE A 224 5.43 -11.30 29.10
C PHE A 224 5.34 -10.13 28.13
N THR A 225 5.07 -10.42 26.86
CA THR A 225 4.95 -9.42 25.81
C THR A 225 3.95 -9.83 24.73
N GLY A 226 3.60 -8.89 23.84
CA GLY A 226 3.06 -9.21 22.52
C GLY A 226 4.11 -9.05 21.44
N ASP A 227 3.88 -9.66 20.28
CA ASP A 227 4.70 -9.52 19.09
C ASP A 227 4.28 -8.31 18.24
N HIS A 228 2.98 -8.15 17.98
CA HIS A 228 2.36 -6.94 17.46
C HIS A 228 0.99 -6.71 18.12
N GLY A 229 0.41 -5.53 17.89
CA GLY A 229 -0.98 -5.24 18.22
C GLY A 229 -1.91 -5.50 17.03
N MET A 230 -3.08 -4.87 17.05
CA MET A 230 -4.12 -5.06 16.03
C MET A 230 -4.88 -3.75 15.81
N SER A 231 -5.05 -3.37 14.54
CA SER A 231 -5.81 -2.17 14.18
C SER A 231 -7.29 -2.34 14.55
N PRO A 232 -8.07 -1.24 14.72
CA PRO A 232 -9.51 -1.33 14.97
C PRO A 232 -10.30 -2.08 13.89
N ALA A 233 -9.71 -2.25 12.70
CA ALA A 233 -10.28 -3.01 11.59
C ALA A 233 -9.95 -4.52 11.64
N GLY A 234 -9.22 -4.98 12.66
CA GLY A 234 -8.80 -6.37 12.78
C GLY A 234 -7.72 -6.75 11.76
N ASN A 235 -6.84 -5.81 11.40
CA ASN A 235 -5.65 -6.08 10.57
C ASN A 235 -4.38 -5.65 11.33
N HIS A 236 -3.22 -6.19 10.93
CA HIS A 236 -1.89 -5.75 11.34
C HIS A 236 -0.97 -5.76 10.11
N GLY A 237 0.34 -5.56 10.29
CA GLY A 237 1.32 -5.40 9.21
C GLY A 237 1.58 -3.94 8.81
N ASP A 238 0.86 -2.98 9.39
CA ASP A 238 1.11 -1.54 9.29
C ASP A 238 1.77 -0.99 10.56
N GLY A 239 1.95 0.32 10.62
CA GLY A 239 2.61 0.96 11.75
C GLY A 239 1.72 1.87 12.61
N GLU A 240 0.40 1.70 12.57
CA GLU A 240 -0.48 2.41 13.51
C GLU A 240 0.00 2.18 14.95
N THR A 241 -0.04 3.20 15.82
CA THR A 241 0.52 3.12 17.18
C THR A 241 -0.02 1.95 17.99
N VAL A 242 -1.32 1.64 17.85
CA VAL A 242 -1.97 0.50 18.52
C VAL A 242 -1.49 -0.88 18.00
N VAL A 243 -0.88 -0.92 16.82
CA VAL A 243 -0.30 -2.11 16.18
C VAL A 243 1.18 -2.23 16.53
N THR A 244 1.90 -1.11 16.68
CA THR A 244 3.33 -1.11 17.04
C THR A 244 3.59 -1.12 18.55
N SER A 245 2.57 -0.92 19.39
CA SER A 245 2.72 -0.84 20.84
C SER A 245 2.18 -2.09 21.52
N THR A 246 3.07 -3.00 21.91
CA THR A 246 2.71 -4.23 22.65
C THR A 246 3.04 -4.08 24.14
N PRO A 247 2.32 -4.78 25.04
CA PRO A 247 2.66 -4.73 26.46
C PRO A 247 4.04 -5.34 26.69
N PHE A 248 4.79 -4.83 27.67
CA PHE A 248 6.03 -5.46 28.11
C PHE A 248 6.08 -5.48 29.63
N ILE A 249 6.10 -6.67 30.23
CA ILE A 249 6.09 -6.88 31.67
C ILE A 249 7.15 -7.93 32.01
N ALA A 250 8.09 -7.60 32.89
CA ALA A 250 9.12 -8.53 33.36
C ALA A 250 9.12 -8.63 34.88
N TRP A 251 9.34 -9.82 35.42
CA TRP A 251 9.41 -10.08 36.86
C TRP A 251 10.27 -11.31 37.20
N GLY A 252 10.56 -11.52 38.48
CA GLY A 252 11.33 -12.67 38.96
C GLY A 252 12.82 -12.37 39.15
N ALA A 253 13.65 -13.40 39.00
CA ALA A 253 15.07 -13.36 39.32
C ALA A 253 15.83 -12.29 38.49
N GLY A 254 16.54 -11.38 39.18
CA GLY A 254 17.33 -10.34 38.53
C GLY A 254 16.54 -9.15 37.98
N ILE A 255 15.22 -9.14 38.07
CA ILE A 255 14.38 -8.04 37.58
C ILE A 255 14.22 -6.95 38.63
N GLN A 256 14.23 -5.69 38.17
CA GLN A 256 13.99 -4.51 38.98
C GLN A 256 12.53 -4.48 39.47
N LYS A 257 12.36 -4.16 40.77
CA LYS A 257 11.04 -3.99 41.39
C LYS A 257 10.36 -2.68 40.95
N PRO A 258 9.02 -2.59 41.05
CA PRO A 258 8.27 -1.41 40.61
C PRO A 258 8.76 -0.12 41.30
N ILE A 259 8.94 0.94 40.52
CA ILE A 259 9.32 2.27 41.02
C ILE A 259 8.07 3.16 41.01
N LYS A 260 7.69 3.67 42.19
CA LYS A 260 6.60 4.64 42.31
C LYS A 260 7.11 6.05 42.01
N LYS A 261 6.81 6.55 40.81
CA LYS A 261 7.23 7.88 40.35
C LYS A 261 6.15 8.46 39.44
N TYR A 262 5.42 9.45 39.96
CA TYR A 262 4.23 10.02 39.32
C TYR A 262 4.53 10.54 37.89
N LYS A 263 3.75 10.08 36.91
CA LYS A 263 3.80 10.44 35.49
C LYS A 263 5.18 10.28 34.83
N SER A 264 6.00 9.36 35.30
CA SER A 264 7.29 9.08 34.68
C SER A 264 7.13 8.14 33.49
N GLY A 265 7.39 8.66 32.27
CA GLY A 265 7.31 7.87 31.04
C GLY A 265 5.90 7.77 30.42
N HIS A 266 4.92 8.48 30.96
CA HIS A 266 3.55 8.50 30.44
C HIS A 266 3.34 9.59 29.39
N ASP A 267 2.55 9.27 28.37
CA ASP A 267 2.16 10.11 27.24
C ASP A 267 0.63 10.02 26.99
N ASP A 268 0.17 10.68 25.92
CA ASP A 268 -1.24 10.67 25.51
C ASP A 268 -1.80 9.26 25.25
N PHE A 269 -0.95 8.30 24.84
CA PHE A 269 -1.35 6.91 24.58
C PHE A 269 -1.74 6.18 25.87
N SER A 270 -1.08 6.52 26.99
CA SER A 270 -1.30 5.87 28.29
C SER A 270 -2.22 6.64 29.26
N LYS A 271 -2.83 7.73 28.80
CA LYS A 271 -3.56 8.69 29.64
C LYS A 271 -4.68 8.08 30.47
N ASP A 272 -5.40 7.11 29.92
CA ASP A 272 -6.61 6.55 30.52
C ASP A 272 -6.37 5.17 31.20
N TRP A 273 -5.11 4.76 31.36
CA TRP A 273 -4.77 3.46 31.97
C TRP A 273 -4.87 3.47 33.50
N GLY A 274 -4.79 4.65 34.14
CA GLY A 274 -4.83 4.76 35.60
C GLY A 274 -3.59 4.18 36.29
N LEU A 275 -2.44 4.16 35.61
CA LEU A 275 -1.16 3.64 36.11
C LEU A 275 -0.13 4.76 36.43
N ASP A 276 -0.56 6.02 36.48
CA ASP A 276 0.31 7.20 36.61
C ASP A 276 1.25 7.18 37.84
N GLU A 277 0.94 6.38 38.87
CA GLU A 277 1.74 6.27 40.08
C GLU A 277 3.03 5.44 39.88
N TYR A 278 3.08 4.60 38.85
CA TYR A 278 4.18 3.70 38.58
C TYR A 278 4.97 4.17 37.36
N GLN A 279 6.30 4.07 37.44
CA GLN A 279 7.15 4.42 36.30
C GLN A 279 6.92 3.44 35.14
N ARG A 280 6.60 3.99 33.97
CA ARG A 280 6.60 3.28 32.69
C ARG A 280 8.01 3.31 32.08
N VAL A 281 8.52 2.16 31.65
CA VAL A 281 9.82 2.03 31.01
C VAL A 281 9.63 1.33 29.66
N ASP A 282 9.75 2.08 28.57
CA ASP A 282 9.59 1.50 27.23
C ASP A 282 10.91 0.92 26.70
N ILE A 283 10.78 -0.03 25.78
CA ILE A 283 11.91 -0.67 25.10
C ILE A 283 11.61 -0.82 23.60
N GLU A 284 12.65 -0.95 22.78
CA GLU A 284 12.48 -1.46 21.43
C GLU A 284 12.37 -2.99 21.47
N GLN A 285 11.59 -3.59 20.57
CA GLN A 285 11.39 -5.05 20.61
C GLN A 285 12.69 -5.86 20.50
N ALA A 286 13.72 -5.35 19.81
CA ALA A 286 15.03 -6.01 19.73
C ALA A 286 15.81 -6.01 21.06
N ASP A 287 15.46 -5.14 22.01
CA ASP A 287 16.10 -5.01 23.32
C ASP A 287 15.71 -6.16 24.27
N ILE A 288 14.67 -6.91 23.94
CA ILE A 288 14.26 -8.13 24.66
C ILE A 288 15.38 -9.18 24.60
N THR A 289 16.03 -9.32 23.44
CA THR A 289 17.12 -10.28 23.24
C THR A 289 18.30 -10.05 24.18
N PRO A 290 18.91 -8.85 24.26
CA PRO A 290 19.98 -8.61 25.22
C PRO A 290 19.51 -8.66 26.67
N LEU A 291 18.24 -8.33 26.98
CA LEU A 291 17.72 -8.52 28.34
C LEU A 291 17.70 -10.00 28.75
N VAL A 292 17.17 -10.89 27.90
CA VAL A 292 17.19 -12.34 28.11
C VAL A 292 18.64 -12.83 28.26
N ALA A 293 19.53 -12.34 27.40
CA ALA A 293 20.93 -12.75 27.39
C ALA A 293 21.65 -12.39 28.70
N ALA A 294 21.46 -11.14 29.17
CA ALA A 294 22.00 -10.68 30.44
C ALA A 294 21.46 -11.53 31.60
N LEU A 295 20.13 -11.59 31.79
CA LEU A 295 19.51 -12.29 32.91
C LEU A 295 20.01 -13.74 33.06
N ASN A 296 20.13 -14.45 31.95
CA ASN A 296 20.54 -15.86 31.92
C ASN A 296 22.06 -16.07 31.84
N GLY A 297 22.85 -15.02 31.58
CA GLY A 297 24.30 -15.09 31.37
C GLY A 297 24.71 -15.92 30.15
N ILE A 298 23.88 -15.95 29.12
CA ILE A 298 24.24 -16.45 27.79
C ILE A 298 24.94 -15.33 27.02
N ASN A 299 25.57 -15.65 25.88
CA ASN A 299 26.13 -14.58 25.05
C ASN A 299 25.03 -13.76 24.42
N PHE A 300 25.32 -12.49 24.16
CA PHE A 300 24.49 -11.70 23.26
C PHE A 300 24.53 -12.34 21.88
N PRO A 301 23.37 -12.67 21.27
CA PRO A 301 23.34 -13.23 19.93
C PRO A 301 24.13 -12.38 18.94
N ILE A 302 24.90 -13.03 18.08
CA ILE A 302 26.03 -12.39 17.41
C ILE A 302 25.65 -11.27 16.44
N ASN A 303 24.41 -11.31 15.94
CA ASN A 303 23.86 -10.33 15.02
C ASN A 303 22.96 -9.30 15.72
N SER A 304 22.73 -9.43 17.03
CA SER A 304 21.79 -8.59 17.77
C SER A 304 22.19 -7.11 17.71
N VAL A 305 21.23 -6.28 17.31
CA VAL A 305 21.31 -4.81 17.34
C VAL A 305 20.54 -4.21 18.53
N GLY A 306 20.03 -5.06 19.42
CA GLY A 306 19.32 -4.63 20.62
C GLY A 306 20.23 -4.00 21.66
N LEU A 307 19.71 -3.00 22.36
CA LEU A 307 20.34 -2.33 23.49
C LEU A 307 19.90 -3.01 24.79
N LEU A 308 20.83 -3.28 25.70
CA LEU A 308 20.47 -3.85 27.01
C LEU A 308 19.65 -2.84 27.84
N PRO A 309 18.37 -3.09 28.19
CA PRO A 309 17.56 -2.13 28.92
C PRO A 309 17.87 -2.21 30.43
N VAL A 310 18.90 -1.45 30.85
CA VAL A 310 19.48 -1.49 32.22
C VAL A 310 18.45 -1.24 33.32
N ASN A 311 17.43 -0.44 33.04
CA ASN A 311 16.35 -0.12 34.00
C ASN A 311 15.53 -1.35 34.41
N TYR A 312 15.58 -2.44 33.65
CA TYR A 312 14.93 -3.71 34.00
C TYR A 312 15.78 -4.59 34.92
N LEU A 313 17.07 -4.27 35.12
CA LEU A 313 17.98 -5.09 35.92
C LEU A 313 17.97 -4.65 37.38
N GLY A 314 17.47 -5.53 38.26
CA GLY A 314 17.52 -5.40 39.72
C GLY A 314 18.82 -5.92 40.33
N THR A 315 19.94 -5.80 39.60
CA THR A 315 21.26 -6.37 39.95
C THR A 315 22.23 -5.29 40.47
N SER A 316 23.43 -5.70 40.89
CA SER A 316 24.46 -4.77 41.35
C SER A 316 24.96 -3.84 40.24
N GLU A 317 25.42 -2.64 40.60
CA GLU A 317 25.99 -1.68 39.64
C GLU A 317 27.20 -2.25 38.88
N ASN A 318 28.00 -3.10 39.53
CA ASN A 318 29.07 -3.83 38.85
C ASN A 318 28.53 -4.71 37.73
N TYR A 319 27.51 -5.52 38.03
CA TYR A 319 26.85 -6.37 37.04
C TYR A 319 26.31 -5.55 35.87
N LYS A 320 25.60 -4.45 36.15
CA LYS A 320 25.04 -3.57 35.11
C LYS A 320 26.15 -3.02 34.22
N SER A 321 27.21 -2.46 34.80
CA SER A 321 28.33 -1.89 34.04
C SER A 321 29.04 -2.91 33.13
N GLU A 322 29.29 -4.13 33.63
CA GLU A 322 29.89 -5.21 32.85
C GLU A 322 28.98 -5.72 31.73
N ALA A 323 27.68 -5.89 32.01
CA ALA A 323 26.71 -6.38 31.03
C ALA A 323 26.50 -5.38 29.89
N VAL A 324 26.34 -4.08 30.21
CA VAL A 324 26.18 -3.01 29.21
C VAL A 324 27.44 -2.86 28.37
N PHE A 325 28.63 -2.87 29.01
CA PHE A 325 29.89 -2.81 28.27
C PHE A 325 30.08 -4.02 27.34
N THR A 326 29.66 -5.20 27.77
CA THR A 326 29.69 -6.41 26.94
C THR A 326 28.76 -6.30 25.74
N ASN A 327 27.54 -5.80 25.92
CA ASN A 327 26.63 -5.51 24.80
C ASN A 327 27.20 -4.44 23.85
N ALA A 328 27.82 -3.38 24.39
CA ALA A 328 28.50 -2.35 23.59
C ALA A 328 29.62 -2.92 22.72
N LYS A 329 30.45 -3.80 23.27
CA LYS A 329 31.51 -4.49 22.51
C LYS A 329 30.92 -5.40 21.42
N GLN A 330 29.79 -6.07 21.68
CA GLN A 330 29.13 -6.89 20.67
C GLN A 330 28.67 -6.05 19.47
N LEU A 331 28.04 -4.90 19.71
CA LEU A 331 27.64 -3.96 18.65
C LEU A 331 28.86 -3.41 17.88
N LEU A 332 29.93 -3.05 18.59
CA LEU A 332 31.18 -2.62 17.97
C LEU A 332 31.77 -3.71 17.06
N ASN A 333 31.75 -4.98 17.48
CA ASN A 333 32.23 -6.09 16.66
C ASN A 333 31.43 -6.26 15.37
N ILE A 334 30.11 -6.05 15.40
CA ILE A 334 29.27 -6.04 14.19
C ILE A 334 29.76 -4.95 13.22
N TYR A 335 30.03 -3.73 13.72
CA TYR A 335 30.61 -2.66 12.91
C TYR A 335 31.97 -3.05 12.33
N LEU A 336 32.91 -3.52 13.16
CA LEU A 336 34.26 -3.90 12.73
C LEU A 336 34.23 -5.00 11.65
N LYS A 337 33.32 -5.98 11.77
CA LYS A 337 33.17 -7.01 10.74
C LYS A 337 32.65 -6.44 9.42
N LYS A 338 31.72 -5.49 9.45
CA LYS A 338 31.25 -4.79 8.24
C LYS A 338 32.37 -3.96 7.60
N VAL A 339 33.24 -3.33 8.40
CA VAL A 339 34.43 -2.61 7.91
C VAL A 339 35.39 -3.55 7.19
N GLU A 340 35.68 -4.72 7.76
CA GLU A 340 36.54 -5.75 7.15
C GLU A 340 36.02 -6.13 5.76
N ILE A 341 34.74 -6.51 5.67
CA ILE A 341 34.10 -6.90 4.41
C ILE A 341 34.11 -5.75 3.40
N LYS A 342 33.79 -4.51 3.82
CA LYS A 342 33.71 -3.38 2.90
C LYS A 342 35.08 -2.96 2.36
N LYS A 343 36.15 -3.06 3.16
CA LYS A 343 37.53 -2.77 2.73
C LYS A 343 38.01 -3.70 1.61
N GLU A 344 37.52 -4.94 1.57
CA GLU A 344 37.84 -5.88 0.48
C GLU A 344 37.11 -5.54 -0.82
N GLN A 345 35.99 -4.81 -0.73
CA GLN A 345 35.12 -4.51 -1.86
C GLN A 345 35.46 -3.16 -2.52
N VAL A 346 35.83 -2.13 -1.74
CA VAL A 346 36.01 -0.76 -2.27
C VAL A 346 37.48 -0.39 -2.48
N PHE A 347 37.76 0.35 -3.55
CA PHE A 347 39.11 0.84 -3.83
C PHE A 347 39.60 1.86 -2.78
N TYR A 348 38.71 2.71 -2.29
CA TYR A 348 39.01 3.68 -1.23
C TYR A 348 37.98 3.58 -0.10
N PHE A 349 38.43 3.07 1.04
CA PHE A 349 37.59 2.92 2.22
C PHE A 349 37.63 4.18 3.10
N LYS A 350 36.45 4.68 3.49
CA LYS A 350 36.27 5.78 4.42
C LYS A 350 35.71 5.23 5.75
N PRO A 351 36.46 5.30 6.87
CA PRO A 351 35.96 4.85 8.17
C PRO A 351 34.89 5.80 8.74
N TYR A 352 34.13 5.31 9.72
CA TYR A 352 33.20 6.14 10.48
C TYR A 352 34.01 6.96 11.51
N PRO A 353 34.09 8.30 11.39
CA PRO A 353 35.05 9.09 12.17
C PRO A 353 34.94 8.92 13.71
N PRO A 354 33.72 8.88 14.32
CA PRO A 354 33.58 8.71 15.76
C PRO A 354 34.20 7.42 16.35
N LEU A 355 34.38 6.38 15.54
CA LEU A 355 34.99 5.11 15.95
C LEU A 355 36.37 4.89 15.35
N SER A 356 37.06 5.96 14.91
CA SER A 356 38.43 5.86 14.41
C SER A 356 39.46 5.48 15.49
N GLU A 357 39.18 5.81 16.76
CA GLU A 357 40.02 5.52 17.93
C GLU A 357 39.25 4.70 18.98
N TYR A 358 38.44 3.73 18.54
CA TYR A 358 37.58 2.94 19.43
C TYR A 358 38.37 2.20 20.53
N GLU A 359 39.63 1.83 20.28
CA GLU A 359 40.49 1.17 21.27
C GLU A 359 40.69 2.03 22.53
N GLN A 360 40.75 3.36 22.38
CA GLN A 360 40.85 4.28 23.52
C GLN A 360 39.55 4.32 24.33
N ILE A 361 38.40 4.27 23.66
CA ILE A 361 37.08 4.23 24.30
C ILE A 361 36.94 2.95 25.12
N LEU A 362 37.33 1.80 24.55
CA LEU A 362 37.32 0.51 25.27
C LEU A 362 38.21 0.57 26.52
N THR A 363 39.45 1.05 26.37
CA THR A 363 40.41 1.17 27.48
C THR A 363 39.88 2.08 28.59
N LYS A 364 39.22 3.19 28.24
CA LYS A 364 38.59 4.11 29.19
C LYS A 364 37.49 3.42 30.00
N ILE A 365 36.57 2.73 29.33
CA ILE A 365 35.47 2.03 30.01
C ILE A 365 36.00 0.93 30.94
N GLU A 366 36.96 0.12 30.47
CA GLU A 366 37.60 -0.91 31.30
C GLU A 366 38.27 -0.33 32.55
N THR A 367 38.88 0.85 32.43
CA THR A 367 39.51 1.54 33.56
C THR A 367 38.45 1.99 34.57
N LEU A 368 37.35 2.60 34.10
CA LEU A 368 36.24 3.03 34.96
C LEU A 368 35.63 1.85 35.73
N ILE A 369 35.44 0.69 35.08
CA ILE A 369 34.96 -0.52 35.74
C ILE A 369 35.95 -1.01 36.81
N LYS A 370 37.25 -1.07 36.49
CA LYS A 370 38.31 -1.49 37.43
C LYS A 370 38.42 -0.56 38.63
N GLU A 371 38.18 0.73 38.45
CA GLU A 371 38.18 1.75 39.51
C GLU A 371 36.90 1.76 40.35
N GLY A 372 35.88 0.97 39.98
CA GLY A 372 34.59 0.91 40.65
C GLY A 372 33.65 2.08 40.31
N ASN A 373 33.96 2.88 39.30
CA ASN A 373 33.11 3.97 38.82
C ASN A 373 32.05 3.45 37.82
N HIS A 374 31.13 2.64 38.34
CA HIS A 374 30.15 1.90 37.55
C HIS A 374 29.13 2.78 36.82
N GLU A 375 28.75 3.92 37.39
CA GLU A 375 27.80 4.85 36.77
C GLU A 375 28.41 5.48 35.51
N ALA A 376 29.63 6.04 35.62
CA ALA A 376 30.33 6.58 34.45
C ALA A 376 30.66 5.50 33.40
N ALA A 377 30.98 4.28 33.84
CA ALA A 377 31.20 3.15 32.93
C ALA A 377 29.92 2.80 32.14
N GLN A 378 28.75 2.80 32.80
CA GLN A 378 27.46 2.58 32.13
C GLN A 378 27.17 3.68 31.12
N GLU A 379 27.33 4.95 31.48
CA GLU A 379 27.11 6.09 30.58
C GLU A 379 27.99 6.02 29.33
N GLU A 380 29.29 5.76 29.50
CA GLU A 380 30.23 5.65 28.37
C GLU A 380 29.96 4.40 27.51
N SER A 381 29.54 3.30 28.13
CA SER A 381 29.12 2.10 27.40
C SER A 381 27.87 2.35 26.57
N ILE A 382 26.88 3.05 27.10
CA ILE A 382 25.66 3.45 26.38
C ILE A 382 26.00 4.35 25.21
N LYS A 383 26.90 5.33 25.40
CA LYS A 383 27.40 6.17 24.30
C LYS A 383 28.06 5.31 23.20
N LEU A 384 28.86 4.31 23.58
CA LEU A 384 29.48 3.39 22.63
C LEU A 384 28.44 2.52 21.91
N GLN A 385 27.39 2.04 22.57
CA GLN A 385 26.30 1.29 21.93
C GLN A 385 25.65 2.13 20.82
N HIS A 386 25.21 3.36 21.14
CA HIS A 386 24.59 4.25 20.16
C HIS A 386 25.54 4.60 19.01
N THR A 387 26.80 4.95 19.33
CA THR A 387 27.80 5.27 18.31
C THR A 387 28.10 4.05 17.40
N SER A 388 28.07 2.83 17.95
CA SER A 388 28.25 1.60 17.19
C SER A 388 27.05 1.32 16.27
N LEU A 389 25.81 1.57 16.74
CA LEU A 389 24.62 1.48 15.89
C LEU A 389 24.68 2.50 14.74
N ASP A 390 25.07 3.74 15.01
CA ASP A 390 25.25 4.77 13.97
C ASP A 390 26.34 4.37 12.97
N ALA A 391 27.41 3.73 13.43
CA ALA A 391 28.47 3.22 12.59
C ALA A 391 28.03 2.02 11.72
N ILE A 392 27.20 1.12 12.28
CA ILE A 392 26.55 0.03 11.54
C ILE A 392 25.66 0.61 10.43
N ARG A 393 24.88 1.66 10.73
CA ARG A 393 24.06 2.36 9.73
C ARG A 393 24.90 3.04 8.68
N TYR A 394 25.97 3.73 9.06
CA TYR A 394 26.93 4.30 8.11
C TYR A 394 27.47 3.26 7.11
N MET A 395 27.71 2.02 7.56
CA MET A 395 28.09 0.92 6.67
C MET A 395 26.94 0.44 5.77
N GLN A 396 25.67 0.49 6.24
CA GLN A 396 24.49 0.20 5.41
C GLN A 396 24.29 1.27 4.32
N HIS A 397 24.54 2.55 4.64
CA HIS A 397 24.42 3.68 3.72
C HIS A 397 25.66 3.99 2.89
N TYR A 398 26.68 3.13 2.92
CA TYR A 398 27.98 3.46 2.35
C TYR A 398 27.90 3.82 0.85
N ASP A 399 27.07 3.10 0.09
CA ASP A 399 26.86 3.32 -1.34
C ASP A 399 25.62 4.19 -1.66
N TRP A 400 24.95 4.72 -0.63
CA TRP A 400 23.66 5.42 -0.75
C TRP A 400 23.72 6.59 -1.73
N SER A 401 24.74 7.46 -1.61
CA SER A 401 24.91 8.62 -2.49
C SER A 401 25.06 8.25 -3.97
N TYR A 402 25.77 7.15 -4.26
CA TYR A 402 25.94 6.63 -5.61
C TYR A 402 24.59 6.14 -6.17
N LEU A 403 23.91 5.25 -5.43
CA LEU A 403 22.63 4.67 -5.85
C LEU A 403 21.56 5.75 -6.03
N MET A 404 21.46 6.69 -5.09
CA MET A 404 20.55 7.83 -5.15
C MET A 404 20.77 8.65 -6.42
N THR A 405 22.04 8.95 -6.75
CA THR A 405 22.39 9.69 -7.97
C THR A 405 21.99 8.94 -9.23
N VAL A 406 22.29 7.63 -9.30
CA VAL A 406 21.96 6.78 -10.45
C VAL A 406 20.45 6.73 -10.69
N VAL A 407 19.65 6.57 -9.63
CA VAL A 407 18.18 6.51 -9.73
C VAL A 407 17.59 7.86 -10.15
N ILE A 408 18.03 8.98 -9.54
CA ILE A 408 17.56 10.32 -9.91
C ILE A 408 17.89 10.63 -11.38
N LEU A 409 19.11 10.33 -11.83
CA LEU A 409 19.50 10.47 -13.23
C LEU A 409 18.68 9.55 -14.14
N GLY A 410 18.29 8.37 -13.65
CA GLY A 410 17.47 7.40 -14.36
C GLY A 410 16.09 7.95 -14.66
N TYR A 411 15.37 8.40 -13.63
CA TYR A 411 14.07 9.05 -13.79
C TYR A 411 14.16 10.35 -14.59
N THR A 412 15.19 11.17 -14.36
CA THR A 412 15.40 12.40 -15.14
C THR A 412 15.59 12.08 -16.62
N GLY A 413 16.37 11.05 -16.94
CA GLY A 413 16.53 10.55 -18.30
C GLY A 413 15.21 10.05 -18.90
N SER A 414 14.45 9.26 -18.15
CA SER A 414 13.12 8.76 -18.55
C SER A 414 12.16 9.91 -18.90
N ILE A 415 12.07 10.94 -18.05
CA ILE A 415 11.25 12.14 -18.26
C ILE A 415 11.65 12.84 -19.55
N ILE A 416 12.95 13.16 -19.72
CA ILE A 416 13.44 13.87 -20.90
C ILE A 416 13.14 13.08 -22.17
N TYR A 417 13.40 11.77 -22.16
CA TYR A 417 13.15 10.89 -23.29
C TYR A 417 11.65 10.80 -23.63
N SER A 418 10.80 10.54 -22.63
CA SER A 418 9.35 10.39 -22.80
C SER A 418 8.69 11.68 -23.28
N LEU A 419 9.09 12.83 -22.72
CA LEU A 419 8.63 14.13 -23.16
C LEU A 419 9.03 14.40 -24.61
N THR A 420 10.30 14.16 -24.95
CA THR A 420 10.82 14.31 -26.31
C THR A 420 10.07 13.41 -27.30
N PHE A 421 9.83 12.15 -26.94
CA PHE A 421 9.05 11.21 -27.73
C PHE A 421 7.62 11.72 -27.97
N THR A 422 6.96 12.22 -26.93
CA THR A 422 5.61 12.77 -27.00
C THR A 422 5.55 13.98 -27.93
N ILE A 423 6.48 14.93 -27.78
CA ILE A 423 6.55 16.12 -28.64
C ILE A 423 6.81 15.72 -30.09
N LYS A 424 7.81 14.86 -30.34
CA LYS A 424 8.17 14.40 -31.68
C LYS A 424 7.00 13.72 -32.40
N THR A 425 6.22 12.95 -31.67
CA THR A 425 5.12 12.15 -32.22
C THR A 425 3.83 12.94 -32.39
N TYR A 426 3.53 13.87 -31.48
CA TYR A 426 2.20 14.49 -31.38
C TYR A 426 2.16 16.01 -31.53
N CYS A 427 3.31 16.71 -31.46
CA CYS A 427 3.38 18.16 -31.63
C CYS A 427 3.88 18.60 -33.02
N PHE A 428 4.39 17.69 -33.85
CA PHE A 428 4.88 17.99 -35.19
C PHE A 428 4.07 17.26 -36.28
N GLN A 429 3.59 18.01 -37.29
CA GLN A 429 2.80 17.45 -38.41
C GLN A 429 3.63 16.62 -39.39
N LYS A 430 4.94 16.88 -39.53
CA LYS A 430 5.81 16.07 -40.41
C LYS A 430 6.25 14.79 -39.70
N LYS A 431 5.67 13.65 -40.09
CA LYS A 431 6.16 12.30 -39.74
C LYS A 431 7.60 12.09 -40.25
N LYS A 432 8.61 12.54 -39.51
CA LYS A 432 9.97 12.01 -39.70
C LYS A 432 9.97 10.59 -39.16
N LYS A 433 10.41 9.60 -39.97
CA LYS A 433 10.66 8.24 -39.49
C LYS A 433 11.49 8.35 -38.21
N VAL A 434 10.94 7.86 -37.09
CA VAL A 434 11.69 7.76 -35.84
C VAL A 434 12.78 6.72 -36.08
N GLN A 435 13.99 7.16 -36.42
CA GLN A 435 15.16 6.29 -36.38
C GLN A 435 15.50 6.06 -34.91
N ILE A 436 15.22 4.85 -34.43
CA ILE A 436 15.26 4.50 -33.01
C ILE A 436 16.70 4.59 -32.45
N LEU A 437 17.74 4.50 -33.28
CA LEU A 437 19.13 4.62 -32.85
C LEU A 437 20.02 5.09 -34.02
N GLY A 438 20.86 6.10 -33.81
CA GLY A 438 21.96 6.40 -34.73
C GLY A 438 23.23 5.76 -34.19
N ASN A 439 24.10 5.22 -35.06
CA ASN A 439 25.32 4.48 -34.65
C ASN A 439 26.17 5.26 -33.61
N ASN A 440 26.26 6.58 -33.72
CA ASN A 440 27.04 7.42 -32.80
C ASN A 440 26.47 7.44 -31.36
N SER A 441 25.15 7.35 -31.20
CA SER A 441 24.50 7.33 -29.87
C SER A 441 24.76 6.00 -29.16
N ILE A 442 24.76 4.89 -29.91
CA ILE A 442 25.09 3.56 -29.37
C ILE A 442 26.54 3.54 -28.91
N VAL A 443 27.46 4.03 -29.74
CA VAL A 443 28.88 4.10 -29.41
C VAL A 443 29.10 4.93 -28.14
N LEU A 444 28.43 6.08 -28.01
CA LEU A 444 28.53 6.91 -26.82
C LEU A 444 27.96 6.22 -25.57
N VAL A 445 26.80 5.55 -25.66
CA VAL A 445 26.24 4.73 -24.57
C VAL A 445 27.24 3.66 -24.15
N CYS A 446 27.81 2.91 -25.11
CA CYS A 446 28.79 1.86 -24.83
C CYS A 446 30.07 2.40 -24.17
N ILE A 447 30.58 3.56 -24.60
CA ILE A 447 31.78 4.17 -24.01
C ILE A 447 31.49 4.59 -22.56
N VAL A 448 30.42 5.37 -22.34
CA VAL A 448 30.09 5.89 -21.00
C VAL A 448 29.75 4.74 -20.05
N PHE A 449 28.91 3.80 -20.48
CA PHE A 449 28.57 2.63 -19.69
C PHE A 449 29.78 1.73 -19.45
N GLY A 450 30.69 1.60 -20.43
CA GLY A 450 31.94 0.84 -20.28
C GLY A 450 32.86 1.44 -19.21
N LEU A 451 32.99 2.77 -19.14
CA LEU A 451 33.76 3.45 -18.09
C LEU A 451 33.15 3.26 -16.70
N ILE A 452 31.81 3.39 -16.58
CA ILE A 452 31.11 3.14 -15.30
C ILE A 452 31.24 1.67 -14.90
N SER A 453 31.10 0.74 -15.84
CA SER A 453 31.24 -0.69 -15.59
C SER A 453 32.66 -1.04 -15.14
N LEU A 454 33.69 -0.39 -15.68
CA LEU A 454 35.07 -0.55 -15.20
C LEU A 454 35.22 -0.08 -13.75
N TYR A 455 34.64 1.08 -13.40
CA TYR A 455 34.63 1.57 -12.01
C TYR A 455 33.91 0.59 -11.06
N LEU A 456 32.74 0.07 -11.46
CA LEU A 456 31.99 -0.92 -10.67
C LEU A 456 32.75 -2.24 -10.52
N TYR A 457 33.47 -2.66 -11.56
CA TYR A 457 34.29 -3.87 -11.52
C TYR A 457 35.45 -3.74 -10.55
N ILE A 458 36.16 -2.59 -10.57
CA ILE A 458 37.24 -2.30 -9.63
C ILE A 458 36.75 -2.30 -8.18
N ASN A 459 35.51 -1.86 -7.94
CA ASN A 459 34.87 -1.86 -6.62
C ASN A 459 34.04 -3.12 -6.32
N GLN A 460 34.29 -4.23 -7.05
CA GLN A 460 33.61 -5.53 -6.87
C GLN A 460 32.09 -5.41 -6.67
N SER A 461 31.46 -4.45 -7.35
CA SER A 461 30.08 -4.09 -7.08
C SER A 461 29.14 -5.20 -7.55
N PRO A 462 28.01 -5.42 -6.87
CA PRO A 462 27.02 -6.42 -7.28
C PRO A 462 26.45 -6.17 -8.69
N MET A 463 25.97 -7.22 -9.36
CA MET A 463 25.44 -7.14 -10.73
C MET A 463 24.32 -6.10 -10.92
N HIS A 464 23.47 -5.90 -9.91
CA HIS A 464 22.37 -4.93 -9.99
C HIS A 464 22.85 -3.48 -10.12
N TYR A 465 24.04 -3.13 -9.63
CA TYR A 465 24.63 -1.79 -9.82
C TYR A 465 24.86 -1.48 -11.31
N TYR A 466 25.27 -2.48 -12.10
CA TYR A 466 25.46 -2.33 -13.54
C TYR A 466 24.13 -2.09 -14.24
N ILE A 467 23.09 -2.84 -13.87
CA ILE A 467 21.73 -2.68 -14.42
C ILE A 467 21.20 -1.28 -14.11
N TYR A 468 21.30 -0.84 -12.85
CA TYR A 468 20.85 0.48 -12.43
C TYR A 468 21.60 1.59 -13.16
N SER A 469 22.90 1.44 -13.39
CA SER A 469 23.74 2.45 -14.04
C SER A 469 23.57 2.51 -15.55
N PHE A 470 23.14 1.42 -16.19
CA PHE A 470 22.83 1.41 -17.63
C PHE A 470 21.65 2.32 -17.97
N PHE A 471 20.60 2.28 -17.15
CA PHE A 471 19.34 3.00 -17.37
C PHE A 471 19.52 4.53 -17.56
N PRO A 472 20.15 5.29 -16.64
CA PRO A 472 20.37 6.73 -16.84
C PRO A 472 21.23 7.02 -18.07
N VAL A 473 22.28 6.24 -18.32
CA VAL A 473 23.15 6.43 -19.50
C VAL A 473 22.36 6.29 -20.78
N PHE A 474 21.53 5.25 -20.87
CA PHE A 474 20.69 5.00 -22.04
C PHE A 474 19.69 6.13 -22.28
N PHE A 475 18.85 6.45 -21.29
CA PHE A 475 17.76 7.41 -21.49
C PHE A 475 18.24 8.86 -21.62
N LEU A 476 19.26 9.29 -20.87
CA LEU A 476 19.80 10.65 -20.99
C LEU A 476 20.42 10.90 -22.36
N ILE A 477 21.21 9.95 -22.89
CA ILE A 477 21.84 10.10 -24.21
C ILE A 477 20.79 10.13 -25.32
N LEU A 478 19.72 9.32 -25.20
CA LEU A 478 18.63 9.33 -26.19
C LEU A 478 17.78 10.60 -26.10
N GLY A 479 17.43 11.04 -24.90
CA GLY A 479 16.64 12.25 -24.70
C GLY A 479 17.37 13.52 -25.14
N LEU A 480 18.65 13.67 -24.80
CA LEU A 480 19.44 14.88 -25.12
C LEU A 480 19.86 15.00 -26.59
N LYS A 481 19.68 13.94 -27.39
CA LYS A 481 19.97 13.95 -28.83
C LYS A 481 19.03 14.89 -29.60
N GLU A 482 17.77 14.95 -29.18
CA GLU A 482 16.67 15.63 -29.89
C GLU A 482 16.56 17.08 -29.42
N LYS A 483 17.65 17.84 -29.63
CA LYS A 483 17.80 19.21 -29.12
C LYS A 483 16.76 20.19 -29.68
N GLU A 484 16.27 19.96 -30.90
CA GLU A 484 15.32 20.86 -31.56
C GLU A 484 13.91 20.70 -31.00
N GLU A 485 13.52 19.48 -30.65
CA GLU A 485 12.26 19.13 -30.01
C GLU A 485 12.18 19.71 -28.59
N LEU A 486 13.27 19.60 -27.82
CA LEU A 486 13.38 20.22 -26.49
C LEU A 486 13.32 21.75 -26.56
N LYS A 487 14.01 22.37 -27.54
CA LYS A 487 13.89 23.82 -27.79
C LYS A 487 12.47 24.23 -28.17
N TYR A 488 11.79 23.44 -29.00
CA TYR A 488 10.39 23.68 -29.37
C TYR A 488 9.48 23.68 -28.14
N PHE A 489 9.61 22.69 -27.27
CA PHE A 489 8.86 22.63 -26.02
C PHE A 489 9.12 23.83 -25.12
N PHE A 490 10.40 24.15 -24.90
CA PHE A 490 10.75 25.29 -24.05
C PHE A 490 10.21 26.61 -24.61
N ASN A 491 10.26 26.82 -25.93
CA ASN A 491 9.79 28.05 -26.54
C ASN A 491 8.25 28.13 -26.65
N ASN A 492 7.55 27.03 -26.90
CA ASN A 492 6.10 27.05 -27.18
C ASN A 492 5.20 26.60 -26.02
N PHE A 493 5.70 25.81 -25.08
CA PHE A 493 4.94 25.40 -23.89
C PHE A 493 5.35 26.24 -22.68
N ILE A 494 6.65 26.41 -22.44
CA ILE A 494 7.14 27.13 -21.25
C ILE A 494 7.09 28.65 -21.44
N LYS A 495 7.59 29.21 -22.55
CA LYS A 495 7.67 30.68 -22.71
C LYS A 495 6.36 31.37 -23.06
N THR A 496 5.59 30.86 -24.03
CA THR A 496 4.38 31.54 -24.55
C THR A 496 3.12 31.29 -23.72
N LYS A 497 3.10 30.21 -22.94
CA LYS A 497 1.94 29.77 -22.14
C LYS A 497 2.39 29.25 -20.76
N SER A 498 3.36 29.93 -20.14
CA SER A 498 3.96 29.56 -18.84
C SER A 498 2.95 29.24 -17.73
N PHE A 499 1.80 29.93 -17.72
CA PHE A 499 0.74 29.70 -16.75
C PHE A 499 0.21 28.25 -16.74
N TYR A 500 0.00 27.63 -17.91
CA TYR A 500 -0.47 26.25 -17.99
C TYR A 500 0.57 25.25 -17.46
N PHE A 501 1.85 25.49 -17.78
CA PHE A 501 2.94 24.65 -17.32
C PHE A 501 3.15 24.78 -15.80
N ILE A 502 3.13 25.99 -15.27
CA ILE A 502 3.21 26.24 -13.82
C ILE A 502 2.02 25.60 -13.10
N GLY A 503 0.81 25.78 -13.64
CA GLY A 503 -0.40 25.14 -13.11
C GLY A 503 -0.31 23.61 -13.11
N TYR A 504 0.31 23.03 -14.13
CA TYR A 504 0.56 21.59 -14.20
C TYR A 504 1.53 21.12 -13.12
N VAL A 505 2.68 21.78 -12.94
CA VAL A 505 3.66 21.44 -11.89
C VAL A 505 3.04 21.57 -10.50
N ILE A 506 2.32 22.66 -10.23
CA ILE A 506 1.58 22.84 -8.97
C ILE A 506 0.55 21.72 -8.79
N GLY A 507 -0.16 21.33 -9.85
CA GLY A 507 -1.11 20.23 -9.82
C GLY A 507 -0.47 18.89 -9.45
N ILE A 508 0.71 18.58 -10.02
CA ILE A 508 1.47 17.37 -9.65
C ILE A 508 1.93 17.42 -8.20
N GLU A 509 2.48 18.55 -7.73
CA GLU A 509 2.92 18.69 -6.34
C GLU A 509 1.76 18.58 -5.35
N LEU A 510 0.58 19.15 -5.68
CA LEU A 510 -0.63 18.96 -4.88
C LEU A 510 -1.07 17.49 -4.86
N LEU A 511 -0.95 16.77 -5.99
CA LEU A 511 -1.25 15.35 -6.04
C LEU A 511 -0.26 14.50 -5.24
N VAL A 512 1.03 14.87 -5.23
CA VAL A 512 2.02 14.26 -4.32
C VAL A 512 1.63 14.51 -2.88
N TYR A 513 1.28 15.75 -2.53
CA TYR A 513 0.85 16.10 -1.18
C TYR A 513 -0.45 15.38 -0.76
N ALA A 514 -1.31 15.04 -1.73
CA ALA A 514 -2.53 14.28 -1.49
C ALA A 514 -2.29 12.84 -1.01
N PHE A 515 -1.09 12.27 -1.23
CA PHE A 515 -0.69 11.00 -0.61
C PHE A 515 -0.49 11.16 0.89
N PHE A 516 -0.11 12.34 1.38
CA PHE A 516 0.01 12.58 2.83
C PHE A 516 -1.32 13.03 3.44
N HIS A 517 -2.09 13.84 2.70
CA HIS A 517 -3.36 14.39 3.17
C HIS A 517 -4.46 14.26 2.11
N ARG A 518 -5.36 13.28 2.29
CA ARG A 518 -6.47 13.01 1.35
C ARG A 518 -7.39 14.21 1.14
N SER A 519 -7.51 15.12 2.10
CA SER A 519 -8.31 16.35 2.00
C SER A 519 -7.91 17.25 0.82
N ILE A 520 -6.70 17.09 0.28
CA ILE A 520 -6.26 17.81 -0.92
C ILE A 520 -7.08 17.40 -2.15
N PHE A 521 -7.59 16.16 -2.23
CA PHE A 521 -8.54 15.79 -3.29
C PHE A 521 -9.83 16.59 -3.21
N THR A 522 -10.34 16.91 -2.01
CA THR A 522 -11.50 17.82 -1.86
C THR A 522 -11.20 19.19 -2.47
N ILE A 523 -10.03 19.75 -2.20
CA ILE A 523 -9.60 21.03 -2.77
C ILE A 523 -9.49 20.92 -4.30
N GLY A 524 -8.92 19.82 -4.79
CA GLY A 524 -8.82 19.54 -6.23
C GLY A 524 -10.19 19.43 -6.92
N TYR A 525 -11.16 18.75 -6.31
CA TYR A 525 -12.53 18.67 -6.83
C TYR A 525 -13.25 20.02 -6.76
N ALA A 526 -13.03 20.82 -5.72
CA ALA A 526 -13.56 22.18 -5.65
C ALA A 526 -12.98 23.05 -6.78
N PHE A 527 -11.68 22.93 -7.05
CA PHE A 527 -11.05 23.60 -8.20
C PHE A 527 -11.57 23.08 -9.55
N LEU A 528 -11.80 21.77 -9.68
CA LEU A 528 -12.38 21.16 -10.89
C LEU A 528 -13.80 21.67 -11.15
N GLY A 529 -14.63 21.77 -10.11
CA GLY A 529 -16.02 22.21 -10.20
C GLY A 529 -16.19 23.72 -10.39
N LEU A 530 -15.41 24.52 -9.65
CA LEU A 530 -15.59 25.98 -9.57
C LEU A 530 -14.50 26.75 -10.33
N GLY A 531 -13.27 26.23 -10.37
CA GLY A 531 -12.12 26.88 -10.99
C GLY A 531 -12.01 26.65 -12.49
N VAL A 532 -12.15 25.40 -12.97
CA VAL A 532 -12.03 25.05 -14.39
C VAL A 532 -13.00 25.83 -15.29
N PRO A 533 -14.28 26.08 -14.92
CA PRO A 533 -15.17 26.91 -15.73
C PRO A 533 -14.59 28.28 -16.11
N PHE A 534 -13.75 28.91 -15.29
CA PHE A 534 -13.13 30.21 -15.62
C PHE A 534 -12.13 30.15 -16.78
N ILE A 535 -11.66 28.95 -17.14
CA ILE A 535 -10.66 28.72 -18.19
C ILE A 535 -11.33 28.22 -19.48
N LEU A 536 -12.63 27.87 -19.43
CA LEU A 536 -13.40 27.40 -20.59
C LEU A 536 -13.92 28.56 -21.44
N ASN A 537 -14.43 28.22 -22.64
CA ASN A 537 -15.11 29.19 -23.49
C ASN A 537 -16.28 29.86 -22.76
N LYS A 538 -16.37 31.20 -22.83
CA LYS A 538 -17.39 31.97 -22.11
C LYS A 538 -18.81 31.74 -22.63
N ARG A 539 -18.99 31.38 -23.91
CA ARG A 539 -20.31 31.07 -24.49
C ARG A 539 -20.89 29.79 -23.91
N LEU A 540 -20.07 28.74 -23.77
CA LEU A 540 -20.42 27.50 -23.08
C LEU A 540 -21.01 27.77 -21.69
N ILE A 541 -20.35 28.61 -20.89
CA ILE A 541 -20.81 28.95 -19.53
C ILE A 541 -22.15 29.69 -19.58
N LYS A 542 -22.32 30.60 -20.55
CA LYS A 542 -23.52 31.42 -20.65
C LYS A 542 -24.73 30.61 -21.12
N GLU A 543 -24.55 29.71 -22.09
CA GLU A 543 -25.62 28.96 -22.77
C GLU A 543 -25.96 27.65 -22.04
N HIS A 544 -25.04 27.04 -21.31
CA HIS A 544 -25.27 25.77 -20.60
C HIS A 544 -25.10 25.89 -19.07
N ARG A 545 -25.68 26.93 -18.46
CA ARG A 545 -25.53 27.22 -17.01
C ARG A 545 -25.95 26.06 -16.11
N VAL A 546 -27.08 25.42 -16.40
CA VAL A 546 -27.59 24.29 -15.60
C VAL A 546 -26.59 23.14 -15.60
N PHE A 547 -26.04 22.80 -16.77
CA PHE A 547 -25.01 21.78 -16.90
C PHE A 547 -23.74 22.11 -16.10
N ILE A 548 -23.27 23.36 -16.12
CA ILE A 548 -22.11 23.80 -15.33
C ILE A 548 -22.39 23.71 -13.82
N ILE A 549 -23.60 24.04 -13.37
CA ILE A 549 -24.00 23.87 -11.97
C ILE A 549 -24.00 22.38 -11.60
N CYS A 550 -24.55 21.51 -12.43
CA CYS A 550 -24.54 20.06 -12.22
C CYS A 550 -23.10 19.50 -12.16
N TRP A 551 -22.22 19.95 -13.04
CA TRP A 551 -20.78 19.64 -13.02
C TRP A 551 -20.15 20.02 -11.67
N ALA A 552 -20.35 21.27 -11.24
CA ALA A 552 -19.78 21.77 -9.99
C ALA A 552 -20.30 21.00 -8.77
N LEU A 553 -21.61 20.75 -8.70
CA LEU A 553 -22.21 19.99 -7.61
C LEU A 553 -21.66 18.56 -7.55
N THR A 554 -21.56 17.88 -8.70
CA THR A 554 -21.05 16.51 -8.75
C THR A 554 -19.57 16.45 -8.34
N CYS A 555 -18.75 17.43 -8.76
CA CYS A 555 -17.36 17.54 -8.30
C CYS A 555 -17.29 17.71 -6.78
N CYS A 556 -18.02 18.68 -6.23
CA CYS A 556 -18.04 18.93 -4.78
C CYS A 556 -18.50 17.69 -3.99
N CYS A 557 -19.54 16.99 -4.44
CA CYS A 557 -20.00 15.73 -3.83
C CYS A 557 -18.92 14.64 -3.88
N THR A 558 -18.19 14.52 -4.99
CA THR A 558 -17.08 13.56 -5.13
C THR A 558 -15.93 13.89 -4.15
N GLY A 559 -15.68 15.18 -3.91
CA GLY A 559 -14.64 15.63 -2.97
C GLY A 559 -14.86 15.21 -1.51
N ILE A 560 -16.11 14.98 -1.10
CA ILE A 560 -16.47 14.61 0.29
C ILE A 560 -15.83 13.28 0.70
N PHE A 561 -15.74 12.30 -0.21
CA PHE A 561 -15.27 10.95 0.11
C PHE A 561 -13.81 10.91 0.57
N SER A 562 -13.00 11.88 0.13
CA SER A 562 -11.61 12.01 0.58
C SER A 562 -11.46 12.52 2.01
N LEU A 563 -12.54 13.03 2.62
CA LEU A 563 -12.61 13.42 4.04
C LEU A 563 -13.12 12.28 4.94
N LEU A 564 -13.67 11.21 4.36
CA LEU A 564 -14.21 10.07 5.12
C LEU A 564 -13.10 9.11 5.53
N ASN A 565 -13.30 8.38 6.64
CA ASN A 565 -12.33 7.40 7.14
C ASN A 565 -12.02 6.32 6.08
N PRO A 566 -10.73 6.12 5.70
CA PRO A 566 -10.36 5.08 4.74
C PRO A 566 -10.44 3.66 5.29
N ASN A 567 -10.30 3.48 6.62
CA ASN A 567 -10.47 2.22 7.32
C ASN A 567 -11.96 1.98 7.58
N LYS A 568 -12.62 1.39 6.59
CA LYS A 568 -14.08 1.23 6.57
C LYS A 568 -14.50 0.05 7.42
N THR A 569 -15.45 0.29 8.32
CA THR A 569 -16.29 -0.77 8.89
C THR A 569 -17.52 -1.00 8.00
N GLU A 570 -18.10 -2.18 8.11
CA GLU A 570 -19.30 -2.51 7.35
C GLU A 570 -20.47 -1.58 7.73
N ASN A 571 -21.03 -0.88 6.75
CA ASN A 571 -22.21 -0.03 6.90
C ASN A 571 -23.18 -0.26 5.74
N MET A 572 -24.16 -1.15 5.98
CA MET A 572 -25.14 -1.53 4.98
C MET A 572 -26.04 -0.38 4.54
N VAL A 573 -26.39 0.56 5.42
CA VAL A 573 -27.28 1.69 5.06
C VAL A 573 -26.63 2.56 3.99
N ILE A 574 -25.37 2.93 4.19
CA ILE A 574 -24.64 3.77 3.22
C ILE A 574 -24.42 3.00 1.91
N LEU A 575 -24.11 1.70 1.99
CA LEU A 575 -23.95 0.85 0.81
C LEU A 575 -25.24 0.75 -0.01
N TRP A 576 -26.39 0.59 0.65
CA TRP A 576 -27.72 0.63 0.02
C TRP A 576 -28.01 1.98 -0.64
N LEU A 577 -27.69 3.10 0.01
CA LEU A 577 -27.87 4.42 -0.59
C LEU A 577 -27.07 4.55 -1.90
N GLY A 578 -25.79 4.16 -1.90
CA GLY A 578 -24.96 4.14 -3.11
C GLY A 578 -25.51 3.21 -4.21
N GLY A 579 -26.00 2.03 -3.83
CA GLY A 579 -26.60 1.09 -4.77
C GLY A 579 -27.93 1.58 -5.36
N ILE A 580 -28.79 2.21 -4.56
CA ILE A 580 -30.04 2.83 -5.03
C ILE A 580 -29.73 3.98 -5.98
N MET A 581 -28.75 4.83 -5.67
CA MET A 581 -28.32 5.90 -6.57
C MET A 581 -27.90 5.35 -7.94
N MET A 582 -27.11 4.26 -7.95
CA MET A 582 -26.71 3.60 -9.18
C MET A 582 -27.89 2.98 -9.93
N PHE A 583 -28.82 2.33 -9.22
CA PHE A 583 -30.04 1.79 -9.81
C PHE A 583 -30.87 2.89 -10.50
N CYS A 584 -31.10 4.02 -9.82
CA CYS A 584 -31.84 5.16 -10.38
C CYS A 584 -31.15 5.73 -11.63
N VAL A 585 -29.83 5.88 -11.62
CA VAL A 585 -29.07 6.37 -12.78
C VAL A 585 -29.12 5.39 -13.94
N SER A 586 -29.08 4.08 -13.66
CA SER A 586 -29.20 3.05 -14.68
C SER A 586 -30.56 3.13 -15.38
N VAL A 587 -31.64 3.27 -14.61
CA VAL A 587 -32.99 3.49 -15.13
C VAL A 587 -33.07 4.77 -15.96
N ALA A 588 -32.48 5.88 -15.48
CA ALA A 588 -32.46 7.14 -16.22
C ALA A 588 -31.75 7.01 -17.59
N PHE A 589 -30.62 6.30 -17.65
CA PHE A 589 -29.93 6.04 -18.91
C PHE A 589 -30.69 5.11 -19.85
N ILE A 590 -31.40 4.10 -19.31
CA ILE A 590 -32.30 3.24 -20.10
C ILE A 590 -33.40 4.09 -20.75
N ILE A 591 -34.04 4.97 -19.98
CA ILE A 591 -35.07 5.88 -20.49
C ILE A 591 -34.48 6.81 -21.56
N TYR A 592 -33.30 7.38 -21.29
CA TYR A 592 -32.60 8.25 -22.23
C TYR A 592 -32.30 7.54 -23.55
N PHE A 593 -31.66 6.37 -23.52
CA PHE A 593 -31.32 5.65 -24.75
C PHE A 593 -32.55 5.15 -25.50
N ASN A 594 -33.64 4.80 -24.80
CA ASN A 594 -34.90 4.43 -25.44
C ASN A 594 -35.59 5.61 -26.13
N LYS A 595 -35.49 6.83 -25.57
CA LYS A 595 -35.98 8.07 -26.19
C LYS A 595 -35.10 8.55 -27.35
N HIS A 596 -33.80 8.27 -27.29
CA HIS A 596 -32.82 8.69 -28.30
C HIS A 596 -32.17 7.47 -28.97
N PRO A 597 -32.92 6.71 -29.81
CA PRO A 597 -32.38 5.56 -30.50
C PRO A 597 -31.27 5.97 -31.47
N ASP A 598 -30.24 5.14 -31.54
CA ASP A 598 -29.15 5.27 -32.52
C ASP A 598 -29.73 5.09 -33.94
N SER A 599 -29.74 6.18 -34.73
CA SER A 599 -30.34 6.22 -36.07
C SER A 599 -29.70 5.24 -37.05
N GLU A 600 -28.46 4.83 -36.81
CA GLU A 600 -27.74 3.85 -37.64
C GLU A 600 -27.91 2.40 -37.18
N ALA A 601 -28.58 2.16 -36.03
CA ALA A 601 -28.76 0.82 -35.48
C ALA A 601 -30.07 0.17 -35.95
N SER A 602 -30.05 -1.14 -36.20
CA SER A 602 -31.29 -1.90 -36.42
C SER A 602 -32.17 -1.86 -35.16
N LYS A 603 -33.50 -1.97 -35.34
CA LYS A 603 -34.45 -2.07 -34.21
C LYS A 603 -34.06 -3.20 -33.25
N ALA A 604 -33.66 -4.37 -33.77
CA ALA A 604 -33.21 -5.49 -32.96
C ALA A 604 -31.95 -5.16 -32.14
N THR A 605 -30.98 -4.46 -32.73
CA THR A 605 -29.79 -4.00 -32.01
C THR A 605 -30.14 -3.01 -30.90
N HIS A 606 -31.07 -2.09 -31.15
CA HIS A 606 -31.54 -1.15 -30.15
C HIS A 606 -32.23 -1.85 -28.96
N TYR A 607 -33.18 -2.76 -29.21
CA TYR A 607 -33.84 -3.51 -28.13
C TYR A 607 -32.86 -4.38 -27.35
N ASN A 608 -31.90 -5.04 -28.01
CA ASN A 608 -30.86 -5.81 -27.34
C ASN A 608 -30.05 -4.93 -26.38
N ARG A 609 -29.68 -3.71 -26.80
CA ARG A 609 -28.98 -2.74 -25.94
C ARG A 609 -29.79 -2.40 -24.68
N ILE A 610 -31.08 -2.14 -24.83
CA ILE A 610 -31.98 -1.85 -23.69
C ILE A 610 -32.12 -3.07 -22.76
N ILE A 611 -32.31 -4.27 -23.31
CA ILE A 611 -32.41 -5.52 -22.53
C ILE A 611 -31.15 -5.78 -21.72
N LEU A 612 -29.97 -5.55 -22.31
CA LEU A 612 -28.70 -5.72 -21.62
C LEU A 612 -28.54 -4.76 -20.44
N LEU A 613 -28.91 -3.48 -20.61
CA LEU A 613 -28.92 -2.52 -19.50
C LEU A 613 -29.94 -2.88 -18.42
N LEU A 614 -31.12 -3.38 -18.80
CA LEU A 614 -32.13 -3.88 -17.85
C LEU A 614 -31.60 -5.06 -17.04
N LEU A 615 -30.89 -6.01 -17.68
CA LEU A 615 -30.28 -7.15 -17.01
C LEU A 615 -29.25 -6.69 -15.97
N GLU A 616 -28.37 -5.73 -16.31
CA GLU A 616 -27.40 -5.18 -15.35
C GLU A 616 -28.11 -4.44 -14.19
N THR A 617 -29.19 -3.72 -14.50
CA THR A 617 -29.99 -3.02 -13.49
C THR A 617 -30.65 -3.99 -12.50
N ILE A 618 -31.13 -5.13 -12.99
CA ILE A 618 -31.68 -6.20 -12.16
C ILE A 618 -30.57 -6.81 -11.29
N ASN A 619 -29.39 -7.05 -11.84
CA ASN A 619 -28.25 -7.58 -11.09
C ASN A 619 -27.82 -6.65 -9.95
N ILE A 620 -27.85 -5.33 -10.16
CA ILE A 620 -27.60 -4.34 -9.10
C ILE A 620 -28.58 -4.55 -7.94
N PHE A 621 -29.88 -4.66 -8.22
CA PHE A 621 -30.90 -4.83 -7.18
C PHE A 621 -30.77 -6.19 -6.47
N ILE A 622 -30.53 -7.28 -7.20
CA ILE A 622 -30.30 -8.61 -6.62
C ILE A 622 -29.08 -8.58 -5.70
N SER A 623 -28.00 -7.92 -6.11
CA SER A 623 -26.77 -7.83 -5.30
C SER A 623 -27.02 -7.19 -3.94
N LEU A 624 -27.81 -6.11 -3.86
CA LEU A 624 -28.17 -5.44 -2.61
C LEU A 624 -28.93 -6.35 -1.64
N ILE A 625 -29.83 -7.19 -2.15
CA ILE A 625 -30.57 -8.15 -1.33
C ILE A 625 -29.62 -9.23 -0.79
N ILE A 626 -28.78 -9.79 -1.67
CA ILE A 626 -27.89 -10.91 -1.33
C ILE A 626 -26.81 -10.49 -0.33
N ILE A 627 -26.20 -9.32 -0.49
CA ILE A 627 -25.17 -8.84 0.45
C ILE A 627 -25.78 -8.62 1.85
N THR A 628 -27.02 -8.13 1.93
CA THR A 628 -27.71 -7.90 3.21
C THR A 628 -27.97 -9.20 3.94
N ASN A 629 -28.48 -10.20 3.20
CA ASN A 629 -28.71 -11.53 3.77
C ASN A 629 -27.39 -12.20 4.17
N THR A 630 -26.34 -12.07 3.35
CA THR A 630 -25.03 -12.65 3.63
C THR A 630 -24.37 -12.02 4.86
N SER A 631 -24.36 -10.69 4.95
CA SER A 631 -23.84 -9.95 6.10
C SER A 631 -24.54 -10.36 7.39
N LYS A 632 -25.88 -10.50 7.36
CA LYS A 632 -26.65 -10.98 8.50
C LYS A 632 -26.22 -12.38 8.95
N ASN A 633 -26.09 -13.34 8.02
CA ASN A 633 -25.69 -14.71 8.37
C ASN A 633 -24.26 -14.77 8.93
N LEU A 634 -23.34 -13.97 8.39
CA LEU A 634 -21.96 -13.90 8.91
C LEU A 634 -21.93 -13.31 10.33
N LYS A 635 -22.73 -12.29 10.62
CA LYS A 635 -22.86 -11.71 11.98
C LYS A 635 -23.50 -12.65 12.99
N GLU A 636 -24.40 -13.52 12.53
CA GLU A 636 -25.06 -14.53 13.35
C GLU A 636 -24.29 -15.85 13.42
N GLU A 637 -23.02 -15.87 12.95
CA GLU A 637 -22.14 -17.06 12.96
C GLU A 637 -22.69 -18.28 12.18
N ASN A 638 -23.68 -18.08 11.32
CA ASN A 638 -24.28 -19.12 10.47
C ASN A 638 -23.39 -19.48 9.26
N GLY A 639 -22.26 -18.80 9.09
CA GLY A 639 -21.36 -18.94 7.94
C GLY A 639 -21.91 -18.34 6.65
N LEU A 640 -21.22 -18.61 5.52
CA LEU A 640 -21.63 -18.13 4.19
C LEU A 640 -22.64 -19.10 3.55
N PRO A 641 -23.92 -18.72 3.35
CA PRO A 641 -24.91 -19.62 2.76
C PRO A 641 -24.57 -20.02 1.33
N SER A 642 -24.65 -21.31 1.00
CA SER A 642 -24.29 -21.83 -0.33
C SER A 642 -25.09 -21.20 -1.48
N LEU A 643 -26.37 -20.90 -1.26
CA LEU A 643 -27.21 -20.23 -2.25
C LEU A 643 -26.72 -18.80 -2.53
N ASN A 644 -26.41 -18.04 -1.48
CA ASN A 644 -25.89 -16.68 -1.61
C ASN A 644 -24.54 -16.66 -2.30
N LYS A 645 -23.66 -17.62 -1.96
CA LYS A 645 -22.36 -17.79 -2.63
C LYS A 645 -22.53 -18.00 -4.13
N ASN A 646 -23.39 -18.93 -4.53
CA ASN A 646 -23.62 -19.26 -5.95
C ASN A 646 -24.25 -18.09 -6.73
N ILE A 647 -25.24 -17.41 -6.14
CA ILE A 647 -25.86 -16.23 -6.75
C ILE A 647 -24.83 -15.11 -6.89
N SER A 648 -24.05 -14.82 -5.84
CA SER A 648 -23.03 -13.77 -5.85
C SER A 648 -22.00 -14.01 -6.94
N TRP A 649 -21.42 -15.21 -7.05
CA TRP A 649 -20.48 -15.54 -8.12
C TRP A 649 -21.10 -15.41 -9.51
N THR A 650 -22.36 -15.83 -9.67
CA THR A 650 -23.06 -15.78 -10.96
C THR A 650 -23.27 -14.33 -11.41
N ILE A 651 -23.90 -13.49 -10.59
CA ILE A 651 -24.18 -12.11 -10.95
C ILE A 651 -22.89 -11.28 -11.06
N PHE A 652 -21.85 -11.62 -10.28
CA PHE A 652 -20.53 -11.02 -10.38
C PHE A 652 -19.90 -11.28 -11.75
N LEU A 653 -19.80 -12.55 -12.16
CA LEU A 653 -19.19 -12.92 -13.44
C LEU A 653 -20.00 -12.43 -14.65
N VAL A 654 -21.32 -12.53 -14.58
CA VAL A 654 -22.21 -12.06 -15.65
C VAL A 654 -22.04 -10.54 -15.83
N SER A 655 -22.19 -9.76 -14.77
CA SER A 655 -22.14 -8.30 -14.86
C SER A 655 -20.74 -7.80 -15.27
N PHE A 656 -19.68 -8.48 -14.84
CA PHE A 656 -18.31 -8.15 -15.24
C PHE A 656 -18.03 -8.46 -16.72
N LEU A 657 -18.42 -9.64 -17.20
CA LEU A 657 -18.05 -10.13 -18.54
C LEU A 657 -18.98 -9.62 -19.65
N LEU A 658 -20.26 -9.43 -19.37
CA LEU A 658 -21.28 -9.07 -20.36
C LEU A 658 -20.94 -7.79 -21.15
N PRO A 659 -20.57 -6.66 -20.53
CA PRO A 659 -20.16 -5.48 -21.29
C PRO A 659 -18.89 -5.75 -22.09
N LEU A 660 -17.93 -6.52 -21.59
CA LEU A 660 -16.67 -6.82 -22.29
C LEU A 660 -16.91 -7.64 -23.56
N ILE A 661 -17.71 -8.71 -23.45
CA ILE A 661 -18.05 -9.63 -24.54
C ILE A 661 -18.87 -8.89 -25.59
N TYR A 662 -19.98 -8.26 -25.21
CA TYR A 662 -20.90 -7.63 -26.17
C TYR A 662 -20.23 -6.53 -27.00
N GLY A 663 -19.40 -5.67 -26.39
CA GLY A 663 -18.66 -4.65 -27.14
C GLY A 663 -17.47 -5.15 -27.94
N THR A 664 -17.03 -6.38 -27.71
CA THR A 664 -16.04 -7.04 -28.57
C THR A 664 -16.67 -7.44 -29.91
N PHE A 665 -17.94 -7.84 -29.92
CA PHE A 665 -18.61 -8.33 -31.12
C PHE A 665 -19.42 -7.25 -31.84
N VAL A 666 -20.12 -6.37 -31.11
CA VAL A 666 -21.10 -5.42 -31.67
C VAL A 666 -20.61 -3.97 -31.60
N LYS A 667 -20.69 -3.23 -32.71
CA LYS A 667 -20.39 -1.78 -32.76
C LYS A 667 -21.46 -0.99 -32.00
N GLN A 668 -21.04 0.03 -31.24
CA GLN A 668 -21.91 0.79 -30.34
C GLN A 668 -21.57 2.28 -30.38
N PRO A 669 -22.54 3.19 -30.18
CA PRO A 669 -22.25 4.59 -29.84
C PRO A 669 -21.37 4.66 -28.60
N PHE A 670 -20.40 5.57 -28.58
CA PHE A 670 -19.45 5.68 -27.48
C PHE A 670 -20.14 5.97 -26.13
N MET A 671 -21.19 6.79 -26.10
CA MET A 671 -21.94 7.07 -24.88
C MET A 671 -22.62 5.82 -24.32
N TYR A 672 -23.28 5.03 -25.17
CA TYR A 672 -23.86 3.75 -24.75
C TYR A 672 -22.76 2.81 -24.24
N ARG A 673 -21.63 2.72 -24.94
CA ARG A 673 -20.50 1.87 -24.54
C ARG A 673 -19.97 2.23 -23.16
N CYS A 674 -19.80 3.53 -22.90
CA CYS A 674 -19.31 4.06 -21.63
C CYS A 674 -20.28 3.74 -20.49
N VAL A 675 -21.57 4.02 -20.69
CA VAL A 675 -22.62 3.77 -19.69
C VAL A 675 -22.81 2.28 -19.42
N PHE A 676 -22.75 1.43 -20.45
CA PHE A 676 -22.91 -0.02 -20.28
C PHE A 676 -21.78 -0.63 -19.43
N ILE A 677 -20.54 -0.17 -19.62
CA ILE A 677 -19.41 -0.58 -18.77
C ILE A 677 -19.58 -0.02 -17.35
N PHE A 678 -19.97 1.25 -17.22
CA PHE A 678 -20.18 1.90 -15.91
C PHE A 678 -21.19 1.13 -15.04
N ILE A 679 -22.33 0.76 -15.63
CA ILE A 679 -23.39 0.01 -14.95
C ILE A 679 -22.99 -1.44 -14.72
N GLY A 680 -22.39 -2.13 -15.70
CA GLY A 680 -21.99 -3.54 -15.54
C GLY A 680 -20.92 -3.77 -14.47
N MET A 681 -20.04 -2.78 -14.25
CA MET A 681 -19.05 -2.83 -13.16
C MET A 681 -19.62 -2.51 -11.78
N ALA A 682 -20.87 -2.00 -11.69
CA ALA A 682 -21.49 -1.69 -10.40
C ALA A 682 -21.75 -2.94 -9.56
N THR A 683 -22.30 -4.01 -10.14
CA THR A 683 -22.61 -5.26 -9.40
C THR A 683 -21.35 -5.89 -8.77
N PRO A 684 -20.25 -6.12 -9.51
CA PRO A 684 -19.01 -6.61 -8.92
C PRO A 684 -18.50 -5.69 -7.80
N TYR A 685 -18.61 -4.37 -7.98
CA TYR A 685 -18.13 -3.40 -7.00
C TYR A 685 -18.99 -3.38 -5.73
N ILE A 686 -20.32 -3.51 -5.84
CA ILE A 686 -21.24 -3.65 -4.69
C ILE A 686 -20.87 -4.87 -3.85
N ILE A 687 -20.67 -6.03 -4.48
CA ILE A 687 -20.34 -7.28 -3.78
C ILE A 687 -19.04 -7.15 -2.99
N LEU A 688 -18.08 -6.38 -3.51
CA LEU A 688 -16.77 -6.17 -2.91
C LEU A 688 -16.72 -4.96 -1.94
N SER A 689 -17.80 -4.20 -1.79
CA SER A 689 -17.85 -2.97 -0.97
C SER A 689 -18.38 -3.21 0.44
N LEU A 690 -17.94 -2.38 1.39
CA LEU A 690 -18.33 -2.46 2.80
C LEU A 690 -19.26 -1.31 3.22
N SER A 691 -19.12 -0.14 2.61
CA SER A 691 -19.69 1.13 3.08
C SER A 691 -19.87 2.11 1.90
N TYR A 692 -19.32 3.32 2.01
CA TYR A 692 -19.48 4.43 1.06
C TYR A 692 -18.85 4.24 -0.32
N GLU A 693 -18.13 3.14 -0.56
CA GLU A 693 -17.41 2.95 -1.81
C GLU A 693 -18.31 3.04 -3.03
N MET A 694 -19.48 2.42 -2.97
CA MET A 694 -20.42 2.41 -4.09
C MET A 694 -20.93 3.82 -4.43
N ALA A 695 -21.15 4.67 -3.42
CA ALA A 695 -21.52 6.05 -3.62
C ALA A 695 -20.38 6.85 -4.26
N PHE A 696 -19.12 6.62 -3.84
CA PHE A 696 -17.96 7.22 -4.50
C PHE A 696 -17.88 6.80 -5.97
N TYR A 697 -18.04 5.51 -6.28
CA TYR A 697 -18.01 5.00 -7.66
C TYR A 697 -19.11 5.63 -8.53
N PHE A 698 -20.31 5.84 -7.97
CA PHE A 698 -21.36 6.61 -8.63
C PHE A 698 -20.88 8.03 -8.99
N PHE A 699 -20.39 8.80 -8.00
CA PHE A 699 -20.06 10.21 -8.22
C PHE A 699 -18.87 10.42 -9.16
N ILE A 700 -17.76 9.68 -8.96
CA ILE A 700 -16.62 9.74 -9.89
C ILE A 700 -17.02 9.29 -11.30
N GLY A 701 -17.98 8.37 -11.37
CA GLY A 701 -18.58 7.92 -12.62
C GLY A 701 -19.29 9.04 -13.38
N ILE A 702 -20.18 9.75 -12.69
CA ILE A 702 -20.91 10.89 -13.25
C ILE A 702 -19.97 12.04 -13.60
N VAL A 703 -18.98 12.37 -12.76
CA VAL A 703 -17.95 13.37 -13.11
C VAL A 703 -17.24 12.99 -14.41
N SER A 704 -16.83 11.73 -14.58
CA SER A 704 -16.13 11.30 -15.79
C SER A 704 -17.01 11.42 -17.04
N ILE A 705 -18.29 11.08 -16.96
CA ILE A 705 -19.24 11.21 -18.08
C ILE A 705 -19.51 12.68 -18.43
N LEU A 706 -19.74 13.53 -17.42
CA LEU A 706 -19.95 14.97 -17.63
C LEU A 706 -18.69 15.64 -18.21
N TRP A 707 -17.50 15.14 -17.88
CA TRP A 707 -16.24 15.66 -18.41
C TRP A 707 -16.14 15.48 -19.93
N ILE A 708 -16.62 14.35 -20.47
CA ILE A 708 -16.72 14.15 -21.93
C ILE A 708 -17.54 15.28 -22.57
N LYS A 709 -18.71 15.57 -22.00
CA LYS A 709 -19.62 16.59 -22.55
C LYS A 709 -19.03 18.00 -22.43
N LEU A 710 -18.34 18.28 -21.32
CA LEU A 710 -17.66 19.55 -21.07
C LEU A 710 -16.59 19.83 -22.15
N GLU A 711 -15.71 18.86 -22.41
CA GLU A 711 -14.66 19.02 -23.43
C GLU A 711 -15.22 19.05 -24.85
N GLN A 712 -16.28 18.28 -25.12
CA GLN A 712 -16.97 18.32 -26.41
C GLN A 712 -17.49 19.73 -26.71
N LEU A 713 -18.25 20.33 -25.79
CA LEU A 713 -18.82 21.65 -25.99
C LEU A 713 -17.72 22.72 -26.07
N ASN A 714 -16.73 22.67 -25.17
CA ASN A 714 -15.62 23.61 -25.18
C ASN A 714 -14.86 23.59 -26.51
N TYR A 715 -14.62 22.40 -27.07
CA TYR A 715 -13.98 22.25 -28.38
C TYR A 715 -14.82 22.87 -29.51
N LEU A 716 -16.13 22.60 -29.54
CA LEU A 716 -17.03 23.12 -30.57
C LEU A 716 -17.07 24.65 -30.57
N TYR A 717 -17.32 25.28 -29.42
CA TYR A 717 -17.36 26.75 -29.33
C TYR A 717 -16.02 27.40 -29.68
N ASN A 718 -14.89 26.78 -29.29
CA ASN A 718 -13.57 27.29 -29.66
C ASN A 718 -13.29 27.20 -31.17
N GLN A 719 -13.80 26.16 -31.87
CA GLN A 719 -13.68 26.09 -33.33
C GLN A 719 -14.51 27.15 -34.04
N GLU A 720 -15.75 27.38 -33.57
CA GLU A 720 -16.64 28.41 -34.10
C GLU A 720 -16.04 29.82 -33.95
N ASP A 721 -15.46 30.12 -32.79
CA ASP A 721 -14.84 31.43 -32.52
C ASP A 721 -13.63 31.73 -33.42
N ILE A 722 -12.95 30.70 -33.96
CA ILE A 722 -11.78 30.84 -34.84
C ILE A 722 -12.19 30.82 -36.33
N GLY A 723 -13.49 30.66 -36.64
CA GLY A 723 -14.01 30.71 -38.01
C GLY A 723 -13.59 29.53 -38.89
N LEU A 724 -13.14 28.42 -38.29
CA LEU A 724 -12.87 27.19 -39.01
C LEU A 724 -14.20 26.48 -39.30
N PRO A 725 -14.47 26.05 -40.55
CA PRO A 725 -15.65 25.25 -40.83
C PRO A 725 -15.50 23.93 -40.08
N VAL A 726 -16.26 23.76 -38.99
CA VAL A 726 -16.56 22.43 -38.49
C VAL A 726 -17.19 21.71 -39.67
N SER A 727 -16.61 20.59 -40.14
CA SER A 727 -17.10 19.97 -41.38
C SER A 727 -18.62 19.85 -41.29
N HIS A 728 -19.34 20.38 -42.27
CA HIS A 728 -20.81 20.39 -42.23
C HIS A 728 -21.38 18.97 -42.02
N SER A 729 -20.63 17.92 -42.37
CA SER A 729 -20.98 16.53 -42.01
C SER A 729 -20.87 16.21 -40.51
N LYS A 730 -19.85 16.69 -39.77
CA LYS A 730 -19.72 16.53 -38.31
C LYS A 730 -20.66 17.46 -37.54
N TYR A 731 -20.92 18.66 -38.05
CA TYR A 731 -21.74 19.68 -37.39
C TYR A 731 -23.24 19.32 -37.38
N THR A 732 -23.77 18.82 -38.50
CA THR A 732 -25.20 18.43 -38.61
C THR A 732 -25.51 17.18 -37.77
N LEU A 733 -24.59 16.21 -37.69
CA LEU A 733 -24.70 14.99 -36.87
C LEU A 733 -24.69 15.24 -35.34
N ILE A 734 -24.14 16.39 -34.91
CA ILE A 734 -24.04 16.80 -33.50
C ILE A 734 -25.18 17.76 -33.12
N LYS A 735 -25.58 18.66 -34.03
CA LYS A 735 -26.66 19.63 -33.82
C LYS A 735 -28.05 18.96 -33.78
N ASP A 736 -28.31 17.98 -34.66
CA ASP A 736 -29.57 17.23 -34.69
C ASP A 736 -29.79 16.32 -33.45
N ARG A 737 -28.77 16.15 -32.59
CA ARG A 737 -28.86 15.38 -31.33
C ARG A 737 -29.00 16.26 -30.08
N LEU A 738 -29.06 17.58 -30.20
CA LEU A 738 -29.00 18.51 -29.06
C LEU A 738 -30.16 19.50 -28.93
N GLU A 739 -31.14 19.52 -29.82
CA GLU A 739 -32.37 20.29 -29.61
C GLU A 739 -33.38 19.50 -28.76
N ILE A 740 -33.21 19.51 -27.43
CA ILE A 740 -34.32 19.52 -26.46
C ILE A 740 -33.87 20.32 -25.25
N ASP A 741 -34.22 21.60 -25.22
CA ASP A 741 -34.75 22.31 -24.05
C ASP A 741 -35.12 23.74 -24.49
N ASP A 742 -36.35 23.88 -24.99
CA ASP A 742 -37.15 25.11 -24.88
C ASP A 742 -38.63 24.74 -25.00
N ILE A 743 -39.24 24.41 -23.86
CA ILE A 743 -40.69 24.39 -23.67
C ILE A 743 -41.04 25.71 -22.97
N GLU A 744 -41.52 26.72 -23.71
CA GLU A 744 -42.88 27.30 -23.61
C GLU A 744 -43.06 28.67 -24.31
N MET A 745 -44.18 28.77 -25.04
CA MET A 745 -45.02 29.95 -25.35
C MET A 745 -44.48 31.09 -26.22
N ASP A 746 -44.95 31.19 -27.47
CA ASP A 746 -45.92 32.23 -27.87
C ASP A 746 -46.66 31.90 -29.18
N ASN A 747 -47.79 32.56 -29.37
CA ASN A 747 -48.92 32.31 -30.23
C ASN A 747 -48.91 33.20 -31.49
N ARG A 748 -49.61 32.74 -32.55
CA ARG A 748 -50.24 33.48 -33.68
C ARG A 748 -49.38 33.91 -34.90
N GLY A 749 -49.70 33.25 -36.02
CA GLY A 749 -50.32 33.90 -37.19
C GLY A 749 -49.41 34.54 -38.25
N ASN A 750 -49.28 33.89 -39.42
CA ASN A 750 -49.78 34.40 -40.73
C ASN A 750 -49.28 33.53 -41.89
N ASP A 751 -50.24 32.89 -42.54
CA ASP A 751 -50.53 32.73 -43.97
C ASP A 751 -49.48 33.08 -45.05
N ASP A 752 -49.50 32.17 -46.05
CA ASP A 752 -49.32 32.33 -47.50
C ASP A 752 -47.93 32.69 -48.09
N GLU A 753 -47.36 31.78 -48.88
CA GLU A 753 -47.51 31.83 -50.36
C GLU A 753 -46.82 30.65 -51.08
N MET A 754 -47.46 30.24 -52.18
CA MET A 754 -47.09 29.21 -53.16
C MET A 754 -45.86 29.57 -54.01
N GLY A 755 -45.19 28.56 -54.55
CA GLY A 755 -44.36 28.70 -55.74
C GLY A 755 -43.78 27.39 -56.28
N SER A 756 -44.43 26.86 -57.32
CA SER A 756 -43.89 26.05 -58.46
C SER A 756 -42.36 25.85 -58.51
N GLY A 757 -41.79 24.65 -58.68
CA GLY A 757 -42.12 23.65 -59.70
C GLY A 757 -41.22 23.84 -60.93
N GLU A 758 -40.22 22.99 -61.14
CA GLU A 758 -39.80 22.50 -62.47
C GLU A 758 -38.74 21.39 -62.38
N ASN A 759 -39.13 20.19 -62.80
CA ASN A 759 -38.27 19.10 -63.22
C ASN A 759 -37.79 19.38 -64.65
N ILE A 760 -36.49 19.29 -64.94
CA ILE A 760 -36.02 19.04 -66.31
C ILE A 760 -34.93 17.96 -66.32
N ASN A 761 -35.20 16.99 -67.18
CA ASN A 761 -34.48 15.76 -67.46
C ASN A 761 -33.09 15.96 -68.08
N ILE A 762 -32.21 15.09 -67.60
CA ILE A 762 -31.16 14.33 -68.26
C ILE A 762 -31.28 14.26 -69.81
N SER A 763 -30.17 14.53 -70.50
CA SER A 763 -29.87 13.93 -71.81
C SER A 763 -28.50 13.26 -71.76
N LEU A 764 -28.51 11.99 -72.13
CA LEU A 764 -27.38 11.08 -72.24
C LEU A 764 -26.73 11.24 -73.62
N SER A 765 -25.41 11.21 -73.66
CA SER A 765 -24.66 10.81 -74.84
C SER A 765 -23.41 10.04 -74.43
N GLU A 766 -23.38 8.80 -74.92
CA GLU A 766 -22.24 7.99 -75.36
C GLU A 766 -21.42 7.21 -74.32
N GLU A 767 -21.75 5.92 -74.26
CA GLU A 767 -20.98 4.79 -73.75
C GLU A 767 -19.72 4.53 -74.59
N ASN A 768 -18.56 4.39 -73.93
CA ASN A 768 -17.72 3.18 -73.91
C ASN A 768 -16.23 3.53 -73.71
N GLU A 769 -15.75 3.43 -72.47
CA GLU A 769 -14.44 2.88 -72.07
C GLU A 769 -14.28 3.07 -70.54
N ILE A 770 -14.97 2.26 -69.74
CA ILE A 770 -14.69 2.15 -68.30
C ILE A 770 -14.78 0.68 -67.89
N LEU A 771 -13.67 -0.02 -68.03
CA LEU A 771 -13.36 -1.25 -67.30
C LEU A 771 -11.89 -1.18 -66.91
N ASP A 772 -11.50 -0.20 -66.08
CA ASP A 772 -10.33 -0.34 -65.17
C ASP A 772 -10.14 0.78 -64.11
N SER A 773 -11.18 1.48 -63.64
CA SER A 773 -11.00 2.62 -62.70
C SER A 773 -11.77 2.53 -61.38
N ASN A 774 -12.25 1.35 -60.98
CA ASN A 774 -12.98 1.19 -59.71
C ASN A 774 -12.13 0.74 -58.50
N GLU A 775 -10.83 0.50 -58.66
CA GLU A 775 -9.93 0.25 -57.52
C GLU A 775 -9.15 1.50 -57.04
N GLU A 776 -9.14 2.60 -57.80
CA GLU A 776 -8.44 3.82 -57.40
C GLU A 776 -9.31 4.86 -56.66
N ASN A 777 -10.64 4.75 -56.72
CA ASN A 777 -11.54 5.69 -56.03
C ASN A 777 -11.95 5.27 -54.59
N GLU A 778 -11.63 4.05 -54.14
CA GLU A 778 -11.76 3.66 -52.72
C GLU A 778 -10.53 4.03 -51.87
N ASN A 779 -9.38 4.35 -52.49
CA ASN A 779 -8.15 4.74 -51.80
C ASN A 779 -7.95 6.27 -51.68
N VAL A 780 -8.91 7.08 -52.12
CA VAL A 780 -8.85 8.57 -52.06
C VAL A 780 -9.78 9.16 -51.00
N GLN A 781 -10.39 8.35 -50.13
CA GLN A 781 -10.98 8.84 -48.87
C GLN A 781 -9.86 9.12 -47.86
N LYS A 782 -9.08 10.15 -48.18
CA LYS A 782 -7.92 10.69 -47.45
C LYS A 782 -8.22 10.81 -45.96
N SER A 783 -7.32 10.20 -45.18
CA SER A 783 -7.17 10.39 -43.74
C SER A 783 -7.33 11.85 -43.34
N ALA A 784 -8.36 12.16 -42.55
CA ALA A 784 -8.33 13.39 -41.76
C ALA A 784 -7.10 13.28 -40.83
N GLU A 785 -6.08 14.11 -41.07
CA GLU A 785 -4.92 14.19 -40.19
C GLU A 785 -5.40 14.69 -38.82
N HIS A 786 -5.20 13.89 -37.76
CA HIS A 786 -5.48 14.30 -36.39
C HIS A 786 -4.81 15.63 -36.06
N ARG A 787 -5.43 16.44 -35.20
CA ARG A 787 -4.80 17.67 -34.70
C ARG A 787 -3.58 17.37 -33.84
N ILE A 788 -2.63 18.30 -33.81
CA ILE A 788 -1.46 18.24 -32.93
C ILE A 788 -1.83 18.63 -31.49
N LEU A 789 -1.00 18.21 -30.53
CA LEU A 789 -1.07 18.67 -29.13
C LEU A 789 -0.73 20.16 -29.03
N VAL A 790 -1.48 20.87 -28.20
CA VAL A 790 -1.28 22.28 -27.85
C VAL A 790 -1.22 22.47 -26.33
N PRO A 791 -0.72 23.61 -25.81
CA PRO A 791 -0.60 23.82 -24.36
C PRO A 791 -1.90 23.64 -23.55
N ASP A 792 -3.08 23.93 -24.12
CA ASP A 792 -4.36 23.71 -23.42
C ASP A 792 -4.62 22.23 -23.10
N ASP A 793 -4.04 21.30 -23.86
CA ASP A 793 -4.20 19.85 -23.65
C ASP A 793 -3.53 19.37 -22.35
N LEU A 794 -2.62 20.17 -21.76
CA LEU A 794 -2.08 19.92 -20.42
C LEU A 794 -3.19 19.87 -19.36
N ARG A 795 -4.27 20.67 -19.54
CA ARG A 795 -5.44 20.65 -18.66
C ARG A 795 -6.15 19.30 -18.72
N ILE A 796 -6.37 18.76 -19.92
CA ILE A 796 -7.02 17.46 -20.12
C ILE A 796 -6.18 16.33 -19.50
N SER A 797 -4.85 16.37 -19.70
CA SER A 797 -3.90 15.43 -19.08
C SER A 797 -3.90 15.52 -17.54
N LEU A 798 -3.91 16.72 -16.98
CA LEU A 798 -3.93 16.90 -15.53
C LEU A 798 -5.25 16.44 -14.91
N ILE A 799 -6.40 16.75 -15.52
CA ILE A 799 -7.71 16.25 -15.07
C ILE A 799 -7.75 14.72 -15.13
N PHE A 800 -7.24 14.13 -16.21
CA PHE A 800 -7.13 12.68 -16.32
C PHE A 800 -6.32 12.08 -15.16
N TYR A 801 -5.14 12.62 -14.90
CA TYR A 801 -4.27 12.13 -13.82
C TYR A 801 -4.87 12.36 -12.43
N PHE A 802 -5.54 13.49 -12.22
CA PHE A 802 -6.28 13.78 -10.99
C PHE A 802 -7.41 12.77 -10.74
N LEU A 803 -8.22 12.46 -11.77
CA LEU A 803 -9.28 11.46 -11.64
C LEU A 803 -8.70 10.05 -11.43
N LEU A 804 -7.59 9.72 -12.09
CA LEU A 804 -6.90 8.44 -11.93
C LEU A 804 -6.38 8.24 -10.49
N THR A 805 -5.69 9.23 -9.95
CA THR A 805 -5.20 9.20 -8.56
C THR A 805 -6.36 9.23 -7.57
N SER A 806 -7.37 10.07 -7.79
CA SER A 806 -8.57 10.10 -6.96
C SER A 806 -9.33 8.77 -6.97
N ALA A 807 -9.35 8.03 -8.07
CA ALA A 807 -10.01 6.72 -8.13
C ALA A 807 -9.41 5.71 -7.13
N PHE A 808 -8.10 5.81 -6.87
CA PHE A 808 -7.40 5.04 -5.85
C PHE A 808 -7.70 5.56 -4.42
N PHE A 809 -7.44 6.84 -4.19
CA PHE A 809 -7.46 7.44 -2.84
C PHE A 809 -8.85 7.83 -2.33
N GLY A 810 -9.84 7.91 -3.21
CA GLY A 810 -11.21 8.27 -2.85
C GLY A 810 -11.85 7.30 -1.86
N THR A 811 -11.39 6.05 -1.85
CA THR A 811 -11.86 5.04 -0.89
C THR A 811 -10.74 4.20 -0.25
N GLY A 812 -9.51 4.25 -0.73
CA GLY A 812 -8.38 3.48 -0.17
C GLY A 812 -7.68 4.16 1.01
N ASN A 813 -7.00 3.35 1.83
CA ASN A 813 -6.01 3.84 2.80
C ASN A 813 -4.65 4.03 2.09
N ILE A 814 -3.92 5.04 2.53
CA ILE A 814 -2.58 5.43 2.09
C ILE A 814 -1.49 4.54 2.70
N ALA A 815 -1.73 4.03 3.92
CA ALA A 815 -0.65 3.59 4.81
C ALA A 815 0.09 2.33 4.34
N SER A 816 -0.56 1.41 3.62
CA SER A 816 0.07 0.18 3.17
C SER A 816 -0.68 -0.48 2.01
N ILE A 817 0.05 -1.15 1.12
CA ILE A 817 -0.50 -2.04 0.08
C ILE A 817 -1.29 -3.22 0.72
N ALA A 818 -1.04 -3.53 1.99
CA ALA A 818 -1.66 -4.61 2.75
C ALA A 818 -2.94 -4.22 3.51
N SER A 819 -3.34 -2.95 3.55
CA SER A 819 -4.43 -2.47 4.43
C SER A 819 -5.85 -2.79 3.94
N PHE A 820 -6.02 -3.75 3.03
CA PHE A 820 -7.34 -4.11 2.48
C PHE A 820 -8.03 -5.15 3.35
N SER A 821 -9.15 -4.77 3.95
CA SER A 821 -9.95 -5.69 4.77
C SER A 821 -10.42 -6.90 3.95
N LEU A 822 -10.01 -8.09 4.39
CA LEU A 822 -10.45 -9.38 3.86
C LEU A 822 -11.97 -9.54 3.92
N GLN A 823 -12.65 -8.84 4.83
CA GLN A 823 -14.11 -8.84 4.88
C GLN A 823 -14.72 -8.54 3.51
N SER A 824 -14.10 -7.65 2.72
CA SER A 824 -14.55 -7.28 1.36
C SER A 824 -14.82 -8.50 0.45
N VAL A 825 -14.13 -9.63 0.64
CA VAL A 825 -14.29 -10.82 -0.21
C VAL A 825 -15.18 -11.91 0.40
N TYR A 826 -15.58 -11.78 1.67
CA TYR A 826 -16.37 -12.80 2.39
C TYR A 826 -17.77 -13.04 1.81
N ARG A 827 -18.25 -12.16 0.92
CA ARG A 827 -19.49 -12.36 0.16
C ARG A 827 -19.35 -13.40 -0.96
N LEU A 828 -18.12 -13.76 -1.31
CA LEU A 828 -17.77 -14.73 -2.35
C LEU A 828 -17.05 -15.95 -1.77
N ILE A 829 -16.14 -15.74 -0.83
CA ILE A 829 -15.29 -16.79 -0.25
C ILE A 829 -14.89 -16.44 1.19
N THR A 830 -15.09 -17.38 2.11
CA THR A 830 -14.71 -17.27 3.54
C THR A 830 -13.52 -18.15 3.92
N LEU A 831 -13.22 -19.18 3.12
CA LEU A 831 -12.02 -19.99 3.32
C LEU A 831 -10.80 -19.25 2.77
N TYR A 832 -9.71 -19.21 3.53
CA TYR A 832 -8.50 -18.50 3.15
C TYR A 832 -7.90 -19.08 1.86
N GLU A 833 -8.07 -18.35 0.75
CA GLU A 833 -7.43 -18.63 -0.54
C GLU A 833 -6.68 -17.38 -1.02
N PRO A 834 -5.37 -17.27 -0.75
CA PRO A 834 -4.65 -16.00 -0.88
C PRO A 834 -4.66 -15.45 -2.30
N PHE A 835 -4.51 -16.30 -3.32
CA PHE A 835 -4.49 -15.86 -4.72
C PHE A 835 -5.85 -15.36 -5.21
N THR A 836 -6.93 -16.08 -4.86
CA THR A 836 -8.30 -15.71 -5.23
C THR A 836 -8.72 -14.43 -4.53
N MET A 837 -8.45 -14.32 -3.23
CA MET A 837 -8.77 -13.13 -2.43
C MET A 837 -7.97 -11.91 -2.91
N ALA A 838 -6.66 -12.06 -3.16
CA ALA A 838 -5.83 -10.99 -3.70
C ALA A 838 -6.32 -10.53 -5.08
N PHE A 839 -6.69 -11.45 -5.96
CA PHE A 839 -7.26 -11.10 -7.27
C PHE A 839 -8.55 -10.29 -7.14
N LEU A 840 -9.47 -10.68 -6.25
CA LEU A 840 -10.72 -9.95 -6.00
C LEU A 840 -10.48 -8.56 -5.42
N LEU A 841 -9.50 -8.41 -4.52
CA LEU A 841 -9.12 -7.11 -3.96
C LEU A 841 -8.46 -6.21 -5.01
N ILE A 842 -7.56 -6.75 -5.84
CA ILE A 842 -6.99 -6.03 -6.99
C ILE A 842 -8.10 -5.58 -7.94
N LEU A 843 -9.08 -6.44 -8.20
CA LEU A 843 -10.21 -6.09 -9.07
C LEU A 843 -11.11 -5.01 -8.45
N LYS A 844 -11.35 -5.04 -7.13
CA LYS A 844 -12.04 -3.96 -6.41
C LYS A 844 -11.33 -2.63 -6.63
N ILE A 845 -10.02 -2.60 -6.47
CA ILE A 845 -9.19 -1.42 -6.68
C ILE A 845 -9.27 -0.98 -8.15
N PHE A 846 -9.26 -1.92 -9.10
CA PHE A 846 -9.25 -1.66 -10.54
C PHE A 846 -10.50 -0.95 -11.07
N ILE A 847 -11.68 -1.32 -10.56
CA ILE A 847 -12.97 -0.89 -11.13
C ILE A 847 -13.12 0.64 -11.26
N PRO A 848 -12.86 1.45 -10.22
CA PRO A 848 -12.95 2.91 -10.30
C PRO A 848 -12.07 3.58 -11.38
N PHE A 849 -10.99 2.92 -11.83
CA PHE A 849 -10.09 3.48 -12.85
C PHE A 849 -10.59 3.30 -14.28
N ILE A 850 -11.50 2.35 -14.52
CA ILE A 850 -11.97 2.00 -15.86
C ILE A 850 -12.63 3.20 -16.52
N LEU A 851 -13.51 3.91 -15.80
CA LEU A 851 -14.33 4.95 -16.39
C LEU A 851 -13.53 6.22 -16.76
N PRO A 852 -12.70 6.81 -15.87
CA PRO A 852 -11.85 7.93 -16.23
C PRO A 852 -10.96 7.64 -17.45
N SER A 853 -10.44 6.42 -17.55
CA SER A 853 -9.59 5.97 -18.65
C SER A 853 -10.34 5.93 -19.99
N ILE A 854 -11.53 5.32 -20.00
CA ILE A 854 -12.40 5.29 -21.19
C ILE A 854 -12.82 6.70 -21.60
N CYS A 855 -13.20 7.54 -20.64
CA CYS A 855 -13.62 8.92 -20.90
C CYS A 855 -12.47 9.74 -21.53
N SER A 856 -11.24 9.61 -21.03
CA SER A 856 -10.06 10.27 -21.60
C SER A 856 -9.79 9.88 -23.07
N SER A 857 -9.91 8.58 -23.39
CA SER A 857 -9.79 8.11 -24.78
C SER A 857 -10.89 8.65 -25.70
N ILE A 858 -12.12 8.73 -25.20
CA ILE A 858 -13.25 9.30 -25.94
C ILE A 858 -13.02 10.80 -26.18
N ILE A 859 -12.60 11.54 -25.16
CA ILE A 859 -12.28 12.97 -25.26
C ILE A 859 -11.24 13.18 -26.36
N CYS A 860 -10.16 12.39 -26.39
CA CYS A 860 -9.16 12.48 -27.45
C CYS A 860 -9.79 12.41 -28.85
N ARG A 861 -10.70 11.46 -29.09
CA ARG A 861 -11.36 11.33 -30.41
C ARG A 861 -12.31 12.49 -30.71
N ILE A 862 -13.03 12.99 -29.72
CA ILE A 862 -13.96 14.12 -29.86
C ILE A 862 -13.21 15.39 -30.24
N VAL A 863 -12.08 15.66 -29.57
CA VAL A 863 -11.25 16.83 -29.84
C VAL A 863 -10.24 16.60 -30.97
N ASP A 864 -10.39 15.52 -31.75
CA ASP A 864 -9.56 15.15 -32.90
C ASP A 864 -8.07 14.92 -32.61
N LEU A 865 -7.75 14.50 -31.38
CA LEU A 865 -6.40 14.07 -30.97
C LEU A 865 -6.19 12.56 -31.18
N PRO A 866 -4.95 12.12 -31.41
CA PRO A 866 -4.60 10.71 -31.32
C PRO A 866 -4.86 10.16 -29.91
N VAL A 867 -5.47 8.97 -29.81
CA VAL A 867 -5.93 8.39 -28.52
C VAL A 867 -4.80 8.21 -27.49
N PHE A 868 -3.56 7.94 -27.93
CA PHE A 868 -2.42 7.78 -27.02
C PHE A 868 -1.79 9.11 -26.56
N SER A 869 -2.13 10.25 -27.18
CA SER A 869 -1.42 11.51 -26.96
C SER A 869 -1.53 12.03 -25.53
N ILE A 870 -2.72 12.04 -24.93
CA ILE A 870 -2.96 12.46 -23.54
C ILE A 870 -2.35 11.48 -22.54
N PHE A 871 -2.40 10.18 -22.82
CA PHE A 871 -1.74 9.17 -21.99
C PHE A 871 -0.22 9.36 -22.00
N ALA A 872 0.40 9.48 -23.17
CA ALA A 872 1.83 9.73 -23.31
C ALA A 872 2.27 11.02 -22.61
N LEU A 873 1.49 12.10 -22.76
CA LEU A 873 1.74 13.37 -22.09
C LEU A 873 1.65 13.23 -20.56
N THR A 874 0.67 12.49 -20.06
CA THR A 874 0.51 12.20 -18.63
C THR A 874 1.70 11.40 -18.11
N THR A 875 2.02 10.25 -18.72
CA THR A 875 3.14 9.39 -18.31
C THR A 875 4.49 10.15 -18.33
N SER A 876 4.69 11.05 -19.29
CA SER A 876 5.95 11.81 -19.41
C SER A 876 6.25 12.72 -18.22
N LEU A 877 5.22 13.11 -17.46
CA LEU A 877 5.34 14.11 -16.40
C LEU A 877 4.99 13.56 -15.00
N THR A 878 4.38 12.39 -14.90
CA THR A 878 4.09 11.75 -13.60
C THR A 878 5.34 11.21 -12.91
N ASP A 879 6.42 10.93 -13.65
CA ASP A 879 7.73 10.59 -13.09
C ASP A 879 8.28 11.68 -12.15
N LEU A 880 7.85 12.95 -12.30
CA LEU A 880 8.21 14.03 -11.37
C LEU A 880 7.72 13.74 -9.95
N GLY A 881 6.48 13.26 -9.81
CA GLY A 881 5.92 12.85 -8.52
C GLY A 881 6.64 11.63 -7.95
N THR A 882 7.03 10.68 -8.80
CA THR A 882 7.77 9.48 -8.40
C THR A 882 9.16 9.81 -7.87
N ILE A 883 9.89 10.76 -8.48
CA ILE A 883 11.15 11.27 -7.92
C ILE A 883 10.92 11.91 -6.54
N ASN A 884 9.86 12.69 -6.39
CA ASN A 884 9.54 13.31 -5.10
C ASN A 884 9.35 12.24 -4.02
N PHE A 885 8.57 11.18 -4.29
CA PHE A 885 8.42 10.07 -3.35
C PHE A 885 9.71 9.30 -3.11
N PHE A 886 10.54 9.08 -4.14
CA PHE A 886 11.84 8.44 -3.98
C PHE A 886 12.74 9.20 -3.00
N LEU A 887 12.79 10.53 -3.12
CA LEU A 887 13.56 11.40 -2.20
C LEU A 887 12.97 11.44 -0.78
N HIS A 888 11.71 11.08 -0.62
CA HIS A 888 11.04 10.94 0.68
C HIS A 888 11.07 9.52 1.25
N VAL A 889 11.64 8.54 0.52
CA VAL A 889 11.84 7.19 1.07
C VAL A 889 12.74 7.30 2.30
N ARG A 890 12.22 6.80 3.41
CA ARG A 890 12.92 6.71 4.69
C ARG A 890 13.33 5.28 4.92
N ASP A 891 14.49 5.12 5.53
CA ASP A 891 14.99 3.89 6.12
C ASP A 891 15.27 4.05 7.62
N GLU A 892 14.90 5.20 8.18
CA GLU A 892 14.97 5.54 9.60
C GLU A 892 13.63 6.13 10.09
N GLY A 893 13.43 6.10 11.40
CA GLY A 893 12.19 6.48 12.06
C GLY A 893 11.39 5.25 12.51
N SER A 894 10.12 5.46 12.83
CA SER A 894 9.24 4.31 13.04
C SER A 894 9.15 3.55 11.72
N TRP A 895 9.01 2.24 11.78
CA TRP A 895 8.80 1.50 10.54
C TRP A 895 7.46 1.81 9.88
N LEU A 896 6.51 2.45 10.58
CA LEU A 896 5.36 3.07 9.92
C LEU A 896 5.89 4.07 8.89
N ASP A 897 6.76 4.97 9.32
CA ASP A 897 7.32 6.01 8.46
C ASP A 897 8.07 5.40 7.28
N ILE A 898 8.89 4.37 7.54
CA ILE A 898 9.62 3.62 6.51
C ILE A 898 8.65 2.95 5.53
N GLY A 899 7.72 2.13 6.04
CA GLY A 899 6.76 1.37 5.23
C GLY A 899 5.81 2.25 4.41
N VAL A 900 5.32 3.35 4.99
CA VAL A 900 4.49 4.35 4.29
C VAL A 900 5.30 5.04 3.20
N SER A 901 6.54 5.45 3.48
CA SER A 901 7.38 6.12 2.47
C SER A 901 7.71 5.21 1.28
N ILE A 902 8.01 3.93 1.53
CA ILE A 902 8.22 2.91 0.49
C ILE A 902 6.91 2.67 -0.27
N SER A 903 5.78 2.54 0.44
CA SER A 903 4.47 2.32 -0.17
C SER A 903 4.09 3.46 -1.10
N HIS A 904 4.32 4.72 -0.72
CA HIS A 904 4.10 5.88 -1.60
C HIS A 904 4.90 5.77 -2.89
N PHE A 905 6.20 5.47 -2.79
CA PHE A 905 7.07 5.31 -3.94
C PHE A 905 6.63 4.15 -4.85
N VAL A 906 6.28 3.00 -4.28
CA VAL A 906 5.79 1.84 -5.04
C VAL A 906 4.43 2.11 -5.68
N ILE A 907 3.48 2.71 -4.97
CA ILE A 907 2.16 3.08 -5.50
C ILE A 907 2.31 4.05 -6.67
N ALA A 908 3.19 5.07 -6.55
CA ALA A 908 3.45 6.02 -7.63
C ALA A 908 3.96 5.32 -8.91
N ASN A 909 4.94 4.43 -8.78
CA ASN A 909 5.44 3.61 -9.90
C ASN A 909 4.34 2.67 -10.46
N CYS A 910 3.60 2.00 -9.59
CA CYS A 910 2.52 1.10 -9.99
C CYS A 910 1.43 1.85 -10.78
N ILE A 911 1.02 3.05 -10.35
CA ILE A 911 0.05 3.89 -11.08
C ILE A 911 0.52 4.18 -12.51
N GLN A 912 1.83 4.38 -12.73
CA GLN A 912 2.37 4.61 -14.08
C GLN A 912 2.27 3.37 -14.95
N ILE A 913 2.77 2.21 -14.48
CA ILE A 913 2.67 0.94 -15.21
C ILE A 913 1.21 0.62 -15.51
N PHE A 914 0.37 0.83 -14.50
CA PHE A 914 -1.06 0.61 -14.57
C PHE A 914 -1.75 1.52 -15.58
N SER A 915 -1.33 2.79 -15.71
CA SER A 915 -1.87 3.71 -16.72
C SER A 915 -1.65 3.20 -18.16
N VAL A 916 -0.55 2.48 -18.43
CA VAL A 916 -0.29 1.85 -19.73
C VAL A 916 -1.23 0.66 -19.96
N VAL A 917 -1.44 -0.17 -18.93
CA VAL A 917 -2.42 -1.28 -18.99
C VAL A 917 -3.83 -0.74 -19.23
N LEU A 918 -4.21 0.34 -18.52
CA LEU A 918 -5.49 1.02 -18.70
C LEU A 918 -5.62 1.62 -20.10
N TYR A 919 -4.56 2.16 -20.68
CA TYR A 919 -4.56 2.60 -22.08
C TYR A 919 -4.85 1.42 -23.02
N CYS A 920 -4.11 0.31 -22.89
CA CYS A 920 -4.30 -0.89 -23.73
C CYS A 920 -5.73 -1.43 -23.61
N LEU A 921 -6.24 -1.52 -22.37
CA LEU A 921 -7.61 -1.92 -22.09
C LEU A 921 -8.60 -0.94 -22.72
N THR A 922 -8.40 0.36 -22.53
CA THR A 922 -9.28 1.39 -23.06
C THR A 922 -9.30 1.39 -24.58
N TYR A 923 -8.15 1.25 -25.23
CA TYR A 923 -8.04 1.12 -26.67
C TYR A 923 -8.85 -0.09 -27.15
N PHE A 924 -8.70 -1.23 -26.49
CA PHE A 924 -9.49 -2.43 -26.78
C PHE A 924 -10.99 -2.22 -26.58
N LEU A 925 -11.40 -1.59 -25.47
CA LEU A 925 -12.81 -1.35 -25.12
C LEU A 925 -13.49 -0.30 -26.00
N SER A 926 -12.71 0.63 -26.57
CA SER A 926 -13.19 1.73 -27.40
C SER A 926 -13.02 1.48 -28.91
N ARG A 927 -12.32 0.43 -29.35
CA ARG A 927 -12.04 0.17 -30.79
C ARG A 927 -13.29 0.02 -31.66
N LYS A 928 -14.41 -0.44 -31.09
CA LYS A 928 -15.72 -0.59 -31.76
C LYS A 928 -16.73 0.48 -31.35
N ALA A 929 -16.30 1.48 -30.59
CA ALA A 929 -17.12 2.65 -30.27
C ALA A 929 -17.13 3.60 -31.47
N LYS A 930 -18.32 3.88 -32.00
CA LYS A 930 -18.56 4.94 -32.99
C LYS A 930 -18.60 6.28 -32.24
N VAL A 931 -17.79 7.24 -32.70
CA VAL A 931 -17.72 8.62 -32.18
C VAL A 931 -18.74 9.46 -32.91
#